data_AF-A0A9D1SPE1-F1
#
_entry.id   AF-A0A9D1SPE1-F1
#
_cell.length_a   1.000
_cell.length_b   1.000
_cell.length_c   1.000
_cell.angle_alpha   90.00
_cell.angle_beta   90.00
_cell.angle_gamma   90.00
#
_symmetry.space_group_name_H-M   'P 1'
#
loop_
_entity.id
_entity.type
_entity.pdbx_description
1 polymer ?
#
loop_
_entity_poly.entity_id
_entity_poly.type
_entity_poly.pdbx_seq_one_letter_code
_entity_poly.pdbx_strand_id
1 'polypeptide(L)'
;MKFFSKVWDAIHTRTATYVFFVLSALAYVFLNGATWSYSWIAQLYPGGSRFVPTMLGVIIAVAAVHLAYLLYLSFTDRKKKSKLNTALKIIHTIFILLSIVLFVYTLVLVFGLDSGISSDNIARGFEAIAANLVIVILAFVLPLALLFCESPKKALRGTIAAVVVGALAVSPMLIHSGGSNKWNGDKIAPYEMQSENLMEGASIVYESLKQDEKPDAAALLEDNDDCWTPQDPDRMPADSTADINNSYVEIQLAQTSTFNTAVIEEVGNEAQYFRLQALQGEEWVTIYQSEKIQTSRLCSFDAVTTDRIRLSIDKFRSTDTPVKIRSIQLYNEPVRDAKDFEVTAYQRLDGDVPTEILSKGEEYVNNYARFYDVYSTVIVFGATHWQEDGTLGFGEGGEEKFAREVEALKEIIAHRSNPDHEVKLIITALADGTWGEGHNGVNGYMAENWETVADQIVEFLNKYDFDGVDIDWEYPQTTDDWKTYDQFIARLDDGMHETNPDAILTAALSAGSLGMAEETLDRFDQIQFMAYDGSDEDGYQSSLQQAQEGMKAFIDAGADISKINIGIAAYGRPVNGTPYWGTWRDLADATYWNNKYFTVYDSDQVYEGTFCSPALAGDKTAYALFSGAGGVMVFRVACDKTMDDPNSVACGIENALKRYVANW
;
A
#
# COMPACT_ATOMS: atom_id res chain seq x y z
N MET A 1 -36.13 -51.49 8.89
CA MET A 1 -37.21 -50.85 8.07
C MET A 1 -37.65 -49.48 8.60
N LYS A 2 -38.06 -49.32 9.88
CA LYS A 2 -38.50 -48.01 10.43
C LYS A 2 -37.41 -46.93 10.47
N PHE A 3 -36.14 -47.31 10.63
CA PHE A 3 -35.00 -46.38 10.57
C PHE A 3 -34.80 -45.83 9.15
N PHE A 4 -34.71 -46.72 8.15
CA PHE A 4 -34.57 -46.33 6.73
C PHE A 4 -35.72 -45.47 6.21
N SER A 5 -36.97 -45.72 6.63
CA SER A 5 -38.09 -44.85 6.24
C SER A 5 -38.00 -43.45 6.86
N LYS A 6 -37.50 -43.34 8.10
CA LYS A 6 -37.30 -42.03 8.76
C LYS A 6 -36.18 -41.24 8.10
N VAL A 7 -35.06 -41.88 7.78
CA VAL A 7 -33.95 -41.25 7.05
C VAL A 7 -34.40 -40.83 5.65
N TRP A 8 -35.13 -41.70 4.95
CA TRP A 8 -35.70 -41.42 3.64
C TRP A 8 -36.61 -40.19 3.63
N ASP A 9 -37.48 -40.02 4.62
CA ASP A 9 -38.33 -38.84 4.68
C ASP A 9 -37.58 -37.59 5.16
N ALA A 10 -36.55 -37.73 5.98
CA ALA A 10 -35.74 -36.60 6.49
C ALA A 10 -34.94 -35.90 5.39
N ILE A 11 -34.30 -36.66 4.49
CA ILE A 11 -33.46 -36.09 3.42
C ILE A 11 -34.26 -35.37 2.32
N HIS A 12 -35.57 -35.60 2.25
CA HIS A 12 -36.49 -34.97 1.29
C HIS A 12 -37.32 -33.83 1.91
N THR A 13 -36.90 -33.29 3.06
CA THR A 13 -37.52 -32.10 3.66
C THR A 13 -37.07 -30.82 2.95
N ARG A 14 -37.80 -29.70 3.13
CA ARG A 14 -37.38 -28.38 2.61
C ARG A 14 -36.00 -27.99 3.15
N THR A 15 -35.78 -28.18 4.46
CA THR A 15 -34.51 -27.90 5.12
C THR A 15 -33.38 -28.74 4.56
N ALA A 16 -33.56 -30.06 4.44
CA ALA A 16 -32.52 -30.92 3.87
C ALA A 16 -32.24 -30.57 2.40
N THR A 17 -33.28 -30.33 1.61
CA THR A 17 -33.14 -29.92 0.19
C THR A 17 -32.36 -28.61 0.04
N TYR A 18 -32.61 -27.64 0.92
CA TYR A 18 -31.85 -26.39 0.95
C TYR A 18 -30.38 -26.62 1.30
N VAL A 19 -30.07 -27.48 2.28
CA VAL A 19 -28.69 -27.83 2.60
C VAL A 19 -27.96 -28.41 1.38
N PHE A 20 -28.59 -29.32 0.63
CA PHE A 20 -27.97 -29.89 -0.58
C PHE A 20 -27.83 -28.88 -1.74
N PHE A 21 -28.75 -27.92 -1.84
CA PHE A 21 -28.58 -26.77 -2.75
C PHE A 21 -27.35 -25.93 -2.37
N VAL A 22 -27.21 -25.60 -1.09
CA VAL A 22 -26.06 -24.86 -0.55
C VAL A 22 -24.74 -25.61 -0.81
N LEU A 23 -24.69 -26.92 -0.55
CA LEU A 23 -23.50 -27.73 -0.84
C LEU A 23 -23.12 -27.69 -2.33
N SER A 24 -24.11 -27.66 -3.23
CA SER A 24 -23.85 -27.53 -4.67
C SER A 24 -23.32 -26.16 -5.05
N ALA A 25 -23.82 -25.08 -4.42
CA ALA A 25 -23.30 -23.73 -4.63
C ALA A 25 -21.86 -23.58 -4.09
N LEU A 26 -21.58 -24.15 -2.92
CA LEU A 26 -20.22 -24.19 -2.37
C LEU A 26 -19.29 -25.00 -3.28
N ALA A 27 -19.75 -26.13 -3.82
CA ALA A 27 -18.95 -26.91 -4.76
C ALA A 27 -18.59 -26.12 -6.03
N TYR A 28 -19.51 -25.28 -6.52
CA TYR A 28 -19.25 -24.39 -7.66
C TYR A 28 -18.19 -23.36 -7.32
N VAL A 29 -18.32 -22.69 -6.17
CA VAL A 29 -17.38 -21.67 -5.71
C VAL A 29 -15.98 -22.24 -5.49
N PHE A 30 -15.89 -23.42 -4.87
CA PHE A 30 -14.63 -24.11 -4.65
C PHE A 30 -13.96 -24.51 -5.96
N LEU A 31 -14.72 -25.08 -6.91
CA LEU A 31 -14.17 -25.43 -8.22
C LEU A 31 -13.75 -24.20 -9.03
N ASN A 32 -14.52 -23.10 -8.96
CA ASN A 32 -14.22 -21.87 -9.68
C ASN A 32 -13.00 -21.14 -9.10
N GLY A 33 -12.81 -21.19 -7.77
CA GLY A 33 -11.62 -20.64 -7.10
C GLY A 33 -10.37 -21.50 -7.29
N ALA A 34 -10.52 -22.79 -7.57
CA ALA A 34 -9.42 -23.75 -7.65
C ALA A 34 -9.15 -24.25 -9.07
N THR A 35 -9.41 -23.46 -10.12
CA THR A 35 -9.20 -23.90 -11.51
C THR A 35 -7.74 -24.24 -11.83
N TRP A 36 -6.80 -23.68 -11.06
CA TRP A 36 -5.36 -23.91 -11.14
C TRP A 36 -4.88 -25.25 -10.56
N SER A 37 -5.59 -25.83 -9.57
CA SER A 37 -5.17 -27.09 -8.92
C SER A 37 -5.41 -28.33 -9.80
N TYR A 38 -5.98 -28.13 -10.99
CA TYR A 38 -6.38 -29.18 -11.91
C TYR A 38 -5.30 -29.69 -12.87
N SER A 39 -4.11 -29.08 -12.90
CA SER A 39 -3.11 -29.37 -13.95
C SER A 39 -2.66 -30.84 -14.00
N TRP A 40 -2.69 -31.57 -12.87
CA TRP A 40 -2.30 -32.98 -12.81
C TRP A 40 -3.46 -33.97 -13.01
N ILE A 41 -4.67 -33.66 -12.52
CA ILE A 41 -5.87 -34.52 -12.71
C ILE A 41 -6.38 -34.43 -14.15
N ALA A 42 -6.24 -33.28 -14.81
CA ALA A 42 -6.66 -33.08 -16.20
C ALA A 42 -5.95 -34.04 -17.19
N GLN A 43 -4.76 -34.52 -16.85
CA GLN A 43 -4.01 -35.53 -17.64
C GLN A 43 -4.65 -36.92 -17.58
N LEU A 44 -5.46 -37.20 -16.55
CA LEU A 44 -6.13 -38.49 -16.33
C LEU A 44 -7.53 -38.55 -16.97
N TYR A 45 -8.06 -37.41 -17.45
CA TYR A 45 -9.41 -37.32 -18.01
C TYR A 45 -9.41 -37.02 -19.53
N PRO A 46 -10.24 -37.73 -20.32
CA PRO A 46 -10.27 -37.60 -21.79
C PRO A 46 -10.79 -36.24 -22.31
N GLY A 47 -11.13 -35.30 -21.43
CA GLY A 47 -11.69 -33.99 -21.78
C GLY A 47 -10.71 -32.81 -21.77
N GLY A 48 -9.47 -32.99 -21.29
CA GLY A 48 -8.45 -31.93 -21.24
C GLY A 48 -9.00 -30.59 -20.69
N SER A 49 -8.80 -29.50 -21.43
CA SER A 49 -9.25 -28.14 -21.06
C SER A 49 -10.76 -27.96 -20.93
N ARG A 50 -11.58 -28.90 -21.42
CA ARG A 50 -13.05 -28.86 -21.28
C ARG A 50 -13.55 -29.43 -19.97
N PHE A 51 -12.68 -30.06 -19.17
CA PHE A 51 -13.08 -30.72 -17.92
C PHE A 51 -13.71 -29.74 -16.93
N VAL A 52 -13.02 -28.63 -16.62
CA VAL A 52 -13.49 -27.63 -15.64
C VAL A 52 -14.84 -27.02 -16.07
N PRO A 53 -15.00 -26.50 -17.31
CA PRO A 53 -16.31 -26.02 -17.78
C PRO A 53 -17.42 -27.09 -17.71
N THR A 54 -17.08 -28.35 -18.02
CA THR A 54 -18.03 -29.46 -17.96
C THR A 54 -18.47 -29.76 -16.53
N MET A 55 -17.53 -29.81 -15.58
CA MET A 55 -17.81 -30.05 -14.16
C MET A 55 -18.59 -28.90 -13.54
N LEU A 56 -18.26 -27.65 -13.85
CA LEU A 56 -19.05 -26.49 -13.47
C LEU A 56 -20.48 -26.61 -14.01
N GLY A 57 -20.64 -27.02 -15.27
CA GLY A 57 -21.96 -27.31 -15.87
C GLY A 57 -22.74 -28.42 -15.15
N VAL A 58 -22.07 -29.49 -14.73
CA VAL A 58 -22.68 -30.57 -13.93
C VAL A 58 -23.12 -30.04 -12.55
N ILE A 59 -22.27 -29.27 -11.86
CA ILE A 59 -22.60 -28.68 -10.56
C ILE A 59 -23.81 -27.74 -10.68
N ILE A 60 -23.86 -26.91 -11.72
CA ILE A 60 -25.01 -26.02 -12.01
C ILE A 60 -26.29 -26.85 -12.21
N ALA A 61 -26.23 -27.94 -12.98
CA ALA A 61 -27.37 -28.81 -13.19
C ALA A 61 -27.86 -29.46 -11.89
N VAL A 62 -26.94 -29.89 -11.02
CA VAL A 62 -27.26 -30.46 -9.70
C VAL A 62 -27.94 -29.41 -8.80
N ALA A 63 -27.39 -28.20 -8.74
CA ALA A 63 -27.98 -27.09 -7.99
C ALA A 63 -29.39 -26.75 -8.50
N ALA A 64 -29.59 -26.71 -9.83
CA ALA A 64 -30.89 -26.44 -10.44
C ALA A 64 -31.94 -27.50 -10.08
N VAL A 65 -31.57 -28.78 -10.01
CA VAL A 65 -32.48 -29.85 -9.58
C VAL A 65 -32.88 -29.69 -8.11
N HIS A 66 -31.95 -29.33 -7.22
CA HIS A 66 -32.27 -29.05 -5.82
C HIS A 66 -33.19 -27.84 -5.67
N LEU A 67 -32.96 -26.77 -6.42
CA LEU A 67 -33.82 -25.59 -6.42
C LEU A 67 -35.22 -25.91 -6.94
N ALA A 68 -35.32 -26.67 -8.05
CA ALA A 68 -36.60 -27.11 -8.60
C ALA A 68 -37.37 -28.00 -7.61
N TYR A 69 -36.68 -28.91 -6.91
CA TYR A 69 -37.30 -29.74 -5.88
C TYR A 69 -37.74 -28.91 -4.66
N LEU A 70 -36.95 -27.92 -4.25
CA LEU A 70 -37.30 -26.99 -3.17
C LEU A 70 -38.55 -26.18 -3.52
N LEU A 71 -38.66 -25.69 -4.76
CA LEU A 71 -39.86 -25.02 -5.27
C LEU A 71 -41.05 -25.98 -5.28
N TYR A 72 -40.88 -27.21 -5.78
CA TYR A 72 -41.93 -28.23 -5.75
C TYR A 72 -42.45 -28.47 -4.32
N LEU A 73 -41.57 -28.63 -3.33
CA LEU A 73 -41.95 -28.77 -1.92
C LEU A 73 -42.60 -27.51 -1.34
N SER A 74 -42.31 -26.34 -1.92
CA SER A 74 -42.84 -25.04 -1.50
C SER A 74 -44.30 -24.85 -1.93
N PHE A 75 -44.68 -25.41 -3.08
CA PHE A 75 -45.99 -25.22 -3.71
C PHE A 75 -46.91 -26.46 -3.69
N THR A 76 -46.46 -27.62 -3.21
CA THR A 76 -47.29 -28.84 -3.14
C THR A 76 -47.76 -29.19 -1.73
N ASP A 77 -49.04 -29.56 -1.62
CA ASP A 77 -49.71 -29.80 -0.35
C ASP A 77 -49.43 -31.23 0.18
N ARG A 78 -49.05 -31.35 1.46
CA ARG A 78 -48.36 -32.54 2.04
C ARG A 78 -49.18 -33.84 2.09
N LYS A 79 -50.46 -33.83 1.71
CA LYS A 79 -51.41 -34.92 2.03
C LYS A 79 -51.74 -35.91 0.91
N LYS A 80 -51.20 -35.79 -0.31
CA LYS A 80 -51.44 -36.77 -1.39
C LYS A 80 -50.20 -37.59 -1.74
N LYS A 81 -50.21 -38.89 -1.40
CA LYS A 81 -49.25 -39.87 -1.96
C LYS A 81 -49.62 -40.11 -3.43
N SER A 82 -48.76 -39.67 -4.36
CA SER A 82 -48.88 -39.95 -5.79
C SER A 82 -47.67 -40.76 -6.28
N LYS A 83 -47.82 -41.53 -7.35
CA LYS A 83 -46.69 -42.23 -8.01
C LYS A 83 -45.60 -41.24 -8.47
N LEU A 84 -45.99 -40.02 -8.84
CA LEU A 84 -45.10 -38.93 -9.22
C LEU A 84 -44.20 -38.49 -8.04
N ASN A 85 -44.74 -38.41 -6.82
CA ASN A 85 -43.97 -38.01 -5.64
C ASN A 85 -42.87 -39.03 -5.32
N THR A 86 -43.16 -40.32 -5.46
CA THR A 86 -42.17 -41.38 -5.23
C THR A 86 -41.05 -41.32 -6.28
N ALA A 87 -41.40 -41.11 -7.56
CA ALA A 87 -40.41 -40.98 -8.63
C ALA A 87 -39.51 -39.74 -8.43
N LEU A 88 -40.09 -38.59 -8.07
CA LEU A 88 -39.33 -37.36 -7.79
C LEU A 88 -38.36 -37.53 -6.61
N LYS A 89 -38.76 -38.24 -5.54
CA LYS A 89 -37.86 -38.57 -4.43
C LYS A 89 -36.68 -39.44 -4.88
N ILE A 90 -36.93 -40.47 -5.69
CA ILE A 90 -35.86 -41.33 -6.20
C ILE A 90 -34.85 -40.52 -7.03
N ILE A 91 -35.33 -39.64 -7.91
CA ILE A 91 -34.47 -38.76 -8.71
C ILE A 91 -33.70 -37.80 -7.79
N HIS A 92 -34.37 -37.11 -6.86
CA HIS A 92 -33.73 -36.17 -5.95
C HIS A 92 -32.65 -36.84 -5.10
N THR A 93 -32.84 -38.10 -4.66
CA THR A 93 -31.83 -38.86 -3.93
C THR A 93 -30.53 -39.03 -4.71
N ILE A 94 -30.59 -39.24 -6.04
CA ILE A 94 -29.39 -39.32 -6.89
C ILE A 94 -28.62 -37.99 -6.85
N PHE A 95 -29.33 -36.87 -6.95
CA PHE A 95 -28.73 -35.55 -6.93
C PHE A 95 -28.20 -35.15 -5.54
N ILE A 96 -28.81 -35.65 -4.46
CA ILE A 96 -28.28 -35.51 -3.09
C ILE A 96 -26.89 -36.17 -2.99
N LEU A 97 -26.75 -37.38 -3.50
CA LEU A 97 -25.46 -38.08 -3.47
C LEU A 97 -24.42 -37.35 -4.33
N LEU A 98 -24.83 -36.87 -5.51
CA LEU A 98 -23.96 -36.10 -6.39
C LEU A 98 -23.48 -34.79 -5.75
N SER A 99 -24.34 -34.02 -5.08
CA SER A 99 -23.94 -32.77 -4.44
C SER A 99 -22.96 -32.98 -3.28
N ILE A 100 -23.13 -34.03 -2.49
CA ILE A 100 -22.17 -34.39 -1.43
C ILE A 100 -20.81 -34.74 -2.04
N VAL A 101 -20.78 -35.60 -3.06
CA VAL A 101 -19.53 -36.00 -3.72
C VAL A 101 -18.82 -34.81 -4.34
N LEU A 102 -19.55 -33.96 -5.07
CA LEU A 102 -19.00 -32.75 -5.69
C LEU A 102 -18.46 -31.77 -4.65
N PHE A 103 -19.19 -31.54 -3.55
CA PHE A 103 -18.75 -30.68 -2.47
C PHE A 103 -17.47 -31.20 -1.81
N VAL A 104 -17.42 -32.47 -1.41
CA VAL A 104 -16.24 -33.04 -0.75
C VAL A 104 -15.04 -33.01 -1.70
N TYR A 105 -15.23 -33.38 -2.96
CA TYR A 105 -14.17 -33.36 -3.96
C TYR A 105 -13.59 -31.96 -4.16
N THR A 106 -14.45 -30.96 -4.35
CA THR A 106 -14.00 -29.58 -4.58
C THR A 106 -13.43 -28.91 -3.32
N LEU A 107 -13.92 -29.28 -2.13
CA LEU A 107 -13.36 -28.86 -0.84
C LEU A 107 -11.93 -29.38 -0.68
N VAL A 108 -11.71 -30.66 -0.97
CA VAL A 108 -10.37 -31.27 -0.91
C VAL A 108 -9.42 -30.55 -1.86
N LEU A 109 -9.89 -30.20 -3.06
CA LEU A 109 -9.09 -29.52 -4.07
C LEU A 109 -8.72 -28.08 -3.71
N VAL A 110 -9.69 -27.26 -3.28
CA VAL A 110 -9.44 -25.83 -3.02
C VAL A 110 -8.56 -25.63 -1.78
N PHE A 111 -8.64 -26.51 -0.79
CA PHE A 111 -7.82 -26.48 0.42
C PHE A 111 -6.63 -27.44 0.39
N GLY A 112 -6.32 -28.04 -0.78
CA GLY A 112 -5.15 -28.92 -0.96
C GLY A 112 -5.08 -30.10 0.03
N LEU A 113 -6.23 -30.60 0.52
CA LEU A 113 -6.30 -31.60 1.60
C LEU A 113 -5.80 -32.99 1.15
N ASP A 114 -5.70 -33.21 -0.16
CA ASP A 114 -5.10 -34.40 -0.77
C ASP A 114 -3.58 -34.47 -0.55
N SER A 115 -2.94 -33.32 -0.33
CA SER A 115 -1.50 -33.20 -0.03
C SER A 115 -1.18 -33.13 1.48
N GLY A 116 -2.19 -33.10 2.34
CA GLY A 116 -2.07 -32.93 3.80
C GLY A 116 -2.70 -31.62 4.31
N ILE A 117 -2.88 -31.52 5.63
CA ILE A 117 -3.44 -30.32 6.29
C ILE A 117 -2.28 -29.39 6.68
N SER A 118 -2.19 -28.21 6.07
CA SER A 118 -1.25 -27.15 6.44
C SER A 118 -1.96 -25.79 6.54
N SER A 119 -1.41 -24.88 7.36
CA SER A 119 -1.89 -23.49 7.45
C SER A 119 -1.91 -22.80 6.09
N ASP A 120 -0.89 -23.04 5.29
CA ASP A 120 -0.68 -22.36 4.01
C ASP A 120 -1.69 -22.83 2.96
N ASN A 121 -2.01 -24.13 2.94
CA ASN A 121 -3.06 -24.67 2.09
C ASN A 121 -4.45 -24.16 2.49
N ILE A 122 -4.67 -23.95 3.80
CA ILE A 122 -5.91 -23.37 4.31
C ILE A 122 -6.03 -21.90 3.91
N ALA A 123 -4.97 -21.10 4.09
CA ALA A 123 -4.93 -19.68 3.74
C ALA A 123 -5.16 -19.46 2.23
N ARG A 124 -4.40 -20.15 1.37
CA ARG A 124 -4.59 -20.11 -0.09
C ARG A 124 -5.99 -20.52 -0.51
N GLY A 125 -6.57 -21.51 0.17
CA GLY A 125 -7.94 -21.94 -0.11
C GLY A 125 -8.98 -20.87 0.23
N PHE A 126 -8.77 -20.09 1.30
CA PHE A 126 -9.63 -18.94 1.64
C PHE A 126 -9.46 -17.77 0.66
N GLU A 127 -8.22 -17.45 0.27
CA GLU A 127 -7.94 -16.43 -0.75
C GLU A 127 -8.59 -16.79 -2.10
N ALA A 128 -8.45 -18.05 -2.54
CA ALA A 128 -8.98 -18.54 -3.79
C ALA A 128 -10.51 -18.41 -3.91
N ILE A 129 -11.23 -18.46 -2.78
CA ILE A 129 -12.70 -18.31 -2.76
C ILE A 129 -13.16 -16.89 -2.43
N ALA A 130 -12.25 -15.99 -2.00
CA ALA A 130 -12.53 -14.62 -1.58
C ALA A 130 -13.35 -13.85 -2.63
N ALA A 131 -12.91 -13.85 -3.88
CA ALA A 131 -13.57 -13.17 -4.99
C ALA A 131 -14.97 -13.75 -5.33
N ASN A 132 -15.26 -14.98 -4.89
CA ASN A 132 -16.49 -15.71 -5.20
C ASN A 132 -17.45 -15.80 -4.00
N LEU A 133 -17.10 -15.22 -2.84
CA LEU A 133 -17.96 -15.22 -1.64
C LEU A 133 -19.31 -14.54 -1.88
N VAL A 134 -19.39 -13.60 -2.83
CA VAL A 134 -20.66 -12.98 -3.25
C VAL A 134 -21.65 -14.04 -3.77
N ILE A 135 -21.17 -15.04 -4.50
CA ILE A 135 -22.00 -16.14 -5.02
C ILE A 135 -22.51 -17.01 -3.88
N VAL A 136 -21.66 -17.25 -2.86
CA VAL A 136 -22.06 -17.94 -1.61
C VAL A 136 -23.16 -17.16 -0.93
N ILE A 137 -22.98 -15.86 -0.70
CA ILE A 137 -23.96 -15.02 -0.03
C ILE A 137 -25.29 -15.01 -0.81
N LEU A 138 -25.27 -14.82 -2.13
CA LEU A 138 -26.47 -14.87 -2.97
C LEU A 138 -27.16 -16.24 -2.92
N ALA A 139 -26.40 -17.34 -3.00
CA ALA A 139 -26.94 -18.70 -2.94
C ALA A 139 -27.52 -19.06 -1.56
N PHE A 140 -26.98 -18.51 -0.48
CA PHE A 140 -27.52 -18.70 0.87
C PHE A 140 -28.79 -17.87 1.08
N VAL A 141 -28.75 -16.61 0.64
CA VAL A 141 -29.76 -15.60 0.98
C VAL A 141 -31.02 -15.69 0.11
N LEU A 142 -30.91 -15.93 -1.20
CA LEU A 142 -32.08 -15.99 -2.11
C LEU A 142 -33.11 -17.07 -1.71
N PRO A 143 -32.70 -18.33 -1.44
CA PRO A 143 -33.64 -19.41 -1.15
C PRO A 143 -34.08 -19.44 0.33
N LEU A 144 -33.43 -18.69 1.23
CA LEU A 144 -33.82 -18.57 2.63
C LEU A 144 -35.26 -18.03 2.75
N ALA A 145 -35.65 -17.12 1.86
CA ALA A 145 -37.02 -16.60 1.79
C ALA A 145 -38.06 -17.70 1.48
N LEU A 146 -37.68 -18.76 0.75
CA LEU A 146 -38.55 -19.90 0.42
C LEU A 146 -38.71 -20.88 1.60
N LEU A 147 -37.78 -20.87 2.57
CA LEU A 147 -37.84 -21.67 3.78
C LEU A 147 -38.80 -21.10 4.82
N PHE A 148 -38.82 -19.77 5.00
CA PHE A 148 -39.53 -19.10 6.10
C PHE A 148 -40.84 -18.40 5.70
N CYS A 149 -41.10 -18.18 4.40
CA CYS A 149 -42.34 -17.53 3.97
C CYS A 149 -43.45 -18.55 3.66
N GLU A 150 -44.55 -18.45 4.41
CA GLU A 150 -45.75 -19.28 4.20
C GLU A 150 -46.56 -18.88 2.97
N SER A 151 -46.27 -17.73 2.34
CA SER A 151 -46.99 -17.25 1.16
C SER A 151 -46.08 -16.69 0.05
N PRO A 152 -46.45 -16.84 -1.24
CA PRO A 152 -45.62 -16.44 -2.37
C PRO A 152 -45.32 -14.92 -2.42
N LYS A 153 -46.27 -14.08 -1.98
CA LYS A 153 -46.09 -12.62 -1.92
C LYS A 153 -45.07 -12.18 -0.88
N LYS A 154 -44.96 -12.90 0.25
CA LYS A 154 -43.97 -12.61 1.30
C LYS A 154 -42.57 -13.08 0.88
N ALA A 155 -42.48 -14.21 0.18
CA ALA A 155 -41.22 -14.72 -0.38
C ALA A 155 -40.59 -13.71 -1.34
N LEU A 156 -41.37 -13.16 -2.28
CA LEU A 156 -40.86 -12.17 -3.26
C LEU A 156 -40.29 -10.89 -2.59
N ARG A 157 -40.97 -10.38 -1.55
CA ARG A 157 -40.51 -9.20 -0.80
C ARG A 157 -39.25 -9.49 0.03
N GLY A 158 -39.19 -10.68 0.65
CA GLY A 158 -38.00 -11.12 1.39
C GLY A 158 -36.77 -11.27 0.48
N THR A 159 -36.95 -11.79 -0.74
CA THR A 159 -35.88 -11.89 -1.73
C THR A 159 -35.35 -10.53 -2.16
N ILE A 160 -36.23 -9.55 -2.44
CA ILE A 160 -35.81 -8.20 -2.86
C ILE A 160 -35.02 -7.49 -1.75
N ALA A 161 -35.50 -7.54 -0.50
CA ALA A 161 -34.81 -6.92 0.63
C ALA A 161 -33.41 -7.52 0.84
N ALA A 162 -33.27 -8.83 0.67
CA ALA A 162 -32.02 -9.53 0.92
C ALA A 162 -30.99 -9.35 -0.21
N VAL A 163 -31.44 -9.14 -1.45
CA VAL A 163 -30.58 -8.70 -2.57
C VAL A 163 -30.03 -7.29 -2.33
N VAL A 164 -30.85 -6.37 -1.79
CA VAL A 164 -30.42 -5.00 -1.48
C VAL A 164 -29.38 -4.98 -0.36
N VAL A 165 -29.61 -5.74 0.73
CA VAL A 165 -28.65 -5.87 1.83
C VAL A 165 -27.35 -6.56 1.37
N GLY A 166 -27.44 -7.58 0.51
CA GLY A 166 -26.28 -8.21 -0.09
C GLY A 166 -25.47 -7.26 -0.98
N ALA A 167 -26.13 -6.44 -1.79
CA ALA A 167 -25.46 -5.44 -2.64
C ALA A 167 -24.76 -4.35 -1.82
N LEU A 168 -25.38 -3.91 -0.70
CA LEU A 168 -24.79 -2.92 0.21
C LEU A 168 -23.61 -3.50 1.00
N ALA A 169 -23.64 -4.78 1.38
CA ALA A 169 -22.55 -5.45 2.07
C ALA A 169 -21.35 -5.78 1.16
N VAL A 170 -21.56 -5.90 -0.16
CA VAL A 170 -20.54 -6.30 -1.14
C VAL A 170 -19.84 -5.10 -1.80
N SER A 171 -20.44 -3.90 -1.73
CA SER A 171 -19.86 -2.70 -2.36
C SER A 171 -18.44 -2.37 -1.87
N PRO A 172 -18.07 -2.56 -0.59
CA PRO A 172 -16.69 -2.35 -0.14
C PRO A 172 -15.70 -3.43 -0.63
N MET A 173 -16.16 -4.68 -0.85
CA MET A 173 -15.28 -5.80 -1.23
C MET A 173 -14.94 -5.85 -2.72
N LEU A 174 -15.76 -5.25 -3.59
CA LEU A 174 -15.51 -5.19 -5.04
C LEU A 174 -14.45 -4.16 -5.43
N ILE A 175 -14.11 -3.23 -4.52
CA ILE A 175 -13.10 -2.19 -4.76
C ILE A 175 -11.67 -2.78 -4.71
N HIS A 176 -11.49 -3.95 -4.08
CA HIS A 176 -10.17 -4.50 -3.77
C HIS A 176 -9.68 -5.65 -4.69
N SER A 177 -10.45 -6.10 -5.69
CA SER A 177 -10.12 -7.30 -6.49
C SER A 177 -9.88 -7.06 -7.99
N GLY A 178 -9.50 -5.84 -8.37
CA GLY A 178 -9.28 -5.45 -9.76
C GLY A 178 -7.87 -4.97 -10.06
N GLY A 179 -6.85 -5.81 -9.89
CA GLY A 179 -5.56 -5.61 -10.54
C GLY A 179 -5.72 -5.77 -12.05
N SER A 180 -5.84 -4.66 -12.78
CA SER A 180 -6.02 -4.68 -14.24
C SER A 180 -4.70 -4.97 -14.95
N ASN A 181 -4.70 -5.89 -15.93
CA ASN A 181 -3.65 -6.06 -16.96
C ASN A 181 -3.54 -4.85 -17.92
N LYS A 182 -3.71 -3.63 -17.40
CA LYS A 182 -3.66 -2.37 -18.13
C LYS A 182 -2.84 -1.39 -17.32
N TRP A 183 -1.97 -0.65 -18.01
CA TRP A 183 -1.32 0.51 -17.44
C TRP A 183 -2.40 1.48 -16.93
N ASN A 184 -2.19 2.03 -15.73
CA ASN A 184 -3.21 2.79 -15.02
C ASN A 184 -2.64 4.09 -14.46
N GLY A 185 -2.05 4.91 -15.34
CA GLY A 185 -1.50 6.22 -14.96
C GLY A 185 -2.54 7.19 -14.40
N ASP A 186 -3.83 6.99 -14.68
CA ASP A 186 -4.92 7.82 -14.14
C ASP A 186 -5.01 7.75 -12.60
N LYS A 187 -4.39 6.75 -11.97
CA LYS A 187 -4.36 6.57 -10.52
C LYS A 187 -3.24 7.32 -9.81
N ILE A 188 -2.23 7.81 -10.52
CA ILE A 188 -1.09 8.51 -9.92
C ILE A 188 -1.19 10.01 -10.21
N ALA A 189 -0.78 10.85 -9.25
CA ALA A 189 -0.75 12.30 -9.48
C ALA A 189 0.36 12.66 -10.48
N PRO A 190 0.06 13.48 -11.51
CA PRO A 190 1.02 13.85 -12.54
C PRO A 190 2.12 14.76 -11.98
N TYR A 191 3.24 14.81 -12.71
CA TYR A 191 4.35 15.71 -12.45
C TYR A 191 4.92 16.21 -13.78
N GLU A 192 5.55 17.38 -13.77
CA GLU A 192 6.05 18.04 -14.99
C GLU A 192 7.58 18.06 -15.06
N MET A 193 8.11 17.62 -16.20
CA MET A 193 9.52 17.77 -16.56
C MET A 193 9.76 19.12 -17.21
N GLN A 194 10.87 19.78 -16.89
CA GLN A 194 11.27 21.06 -17.50
C GLN A 194 12.26 20.87 -18.66
N SER A 195 12.84 19.67 -18.80
CA SER A 195 13.74 19.31 -19.89
C SER A 195 13.07 18.44 -20.95
N GLU A 196 13.63 18.42 -22.16
CA GLU A 196 13.16 17.59 -23.25
C GLU A 196 13.52 16.11 -23.03
N ASN A 197 12.68 15.20 -23.52
CA ASN A 197 12.94 13.76 -23.46
C ASN A 197 14.07 13.38 -24.44
N LEU A 198 15.22 12.97 -23.91
CA LEU A 198 16.42 12.64 -24.67
C LEU A 198 16.36 11.28 -25.38
N MET A 199 15.28 10.53 -25.19
CA MET A 199 15.01 9.28 -25.92
C MET A 199 14.50 9.52 -27.35
N GLU A 200 14.13 10.75 -27.71
CA GLU A 200 13.71 11.08 -29.07
C GLU A 200 14.86 10.85 -30.07
N GLY A 201 14.59 10.02 -31.09
CA GLY A 201 15.59 9.64 -32.10
C GLY A 201 16.63 8.60 -31.63
N ALA A 202 16.46 8.02 -30.44
CA ALA A 202 17.28 6.91 -29.98
C ALA A 202 17.04 5.63 -30.83
N SER A 203 17.94 4.65 -30.71
CA SER A 203 17.86 3.37 -31.42
C SER A 203 18.29 2.21 -30.52
N ILE A 204 17.64 1.05 -30.69
CA ILE A 204 18.04 -0.18 -30.01
C ILE A 204 19.27 -0.75 -30.71
N VAL A 205 20.35 -0.96 -29.96
CA VAL A 205 21.59 -1.56 -30.48
C VAL A 205 21.77 -3.02 -30.09
N TYR A 206 21.13 -3.44 -28.99
CA TYR A 206 21.14 -4.82 -28.52
C TYR A 206 19.92 -5.10 -27.64
N GLU A 207 19.46 -6.34 -27.69
CA GLU A 207 18.43 -6.89 -26.80
C GLU A 207 18.82 -8.32 -26.46
N SER A 208 18.79 -8.65 -25.17
CA SER A 208 18.92 -10.05 -24.71
C SER A 208 17.62 -10.80 -25.00
N LEU A 209 17.72 -12.01 -25.54
CA LEU A 209 16.56 -12.84 -25.85
C LEU A 209 16.64 -14.18 -25.13
N LYS A 210 15.50 -14.62 -24.59
CA LYS A 210 15.30 -16.01 -24.19
C LYS A 210 15.25 -16.90 -25.45
N GLN A 211 15.55 -18.19 -25.30
CA GLN A 211 15.55 -19.11 -26.44
C GLN A 211 14.20 -19.07 -27.18
N ASP A 212 14.25 -19.00 -28.51
CA ASP A 212 13.11 -18.98 -29.42
C ASP A 212 12.23 -17.70 -29.39
N GLU A 213 12.62 -16.69 -28.60
CA GLU A 213 11.95 -15.38 -28.59
C GLU A 213 12.44 -14.44 -29.70
N LYS A 214 11.63 -13.41 -29.99
CA LYS A 214 11.93 -12.38 -30.98
C LYS A 214 12.19 -11.04 -30.30
N PRO A 215 13.04 -10.19 -30.88
CA PRO A 215 13.27 -8.85 -30.35
C PRO A 215 12.02 -8.00 -30.47
N ASP A 216 11.65 -7.36 -29.35
CA ASP A 216 10.54 -6.41 -29.27
C ASP A 216 10.92 -5.10 -28.54
N ALA A 217 12.20 -4.93 -28.16
CA ALA A 217 12.65 -3.73 -27.45
C ALA A 217 12.49 -2.42 -28.24
N ALA A 218 12.27 -2.49 -29.55
CA ALA A 218 11.92 -1.33 -30.37
C ALA A 218 10.65 -0.62 -29.86
N ALA A 219 9.75 -1.33 -29.18
CA ALA A 219 8.56 -0.77 -28.55
C ALA A 219 8.87 0.36 -27.55
N LEU A 220 10.05 0.34 -26.90
CA LEU A 220 10.48 1.42 -25.99
C LEU A 220 10.66 2.78 -26.67
N LEU A 221 10.79 2.79 -27.99
CA LEU A 221 11.02 3.98 -28.81
C LEU A 221 9.72 4.47 -29.49
N GLU A 222 8.62 3.74 -29.34
CA GLU A 222 7.35 4.02 -29.98
C GLU A 222 6.36 4.64 -28.97
N ASP A 223 5.55 5.60 -29.44
CA ASP A 223 4.49 6.20 -28.63
C ASP A 223 3.17 5.43 -28.85
N ASN A 224 3.13 4.18 -28.39
CA ASN A 224 1.97 3.29 -28.47
C ASN A 224 1.83 2.38 -27.24
N ASP A 225 0.94 1.38 -27.32
CA ASP A 225 0.66 0.43 -26.23
C ASP A 225 1.54 -0.83 -26.29
N ASP A 226 2.47 -0.93 -27.26
CA ASP A 226 3.41 -2.04 -27.33
C ASP A 226 4.43 -1.92 -26.18
N CYS A 227 5.03 -3.04 -25.79
CA CYS A 227 5.97 -3.09 -24.67
C CYS A 227 7.19 -3.91 -25.08
N TRP A 228 8.34 -3.54 -24.52
CA TRP A 228 9.46 -4.48 -24.42
C TRP A 228 9.10 -5.56 -23.41
N THR A 229 9.29 -6.84 -23.76
CA THR A 229 8.89 -7.97 -22.92
C THR A 229 10.06 -8.80 -22.39
N PRO A 230 10.92 -8.23 -21.51
CA PRO A 230 12.01 -9.00 -20.93
C PRO A 230 11.46 -10.18 -20.13
N GLN A 231 12.15 -11.32 -20.25
CA GLN A 231 11.81 -12.57 -19.58
C GLN A 231 12.97 -13.03 -18.69
N ASP A 232 12.70 -13.81 -17.63
CA ASP A 232 13.76 -14.45 -16.87
C ASP A 232 14.60 -15.32 -17.83
N PRO A 233 15.90 -15.04 -18.02
CA PRO A 233 16.73 -15.73 -19.00
C PRO A 233 16.85 -17.22 -18.67
N ASP A 234 16.95 -18.06 -19.71
CA ASP A 234 17.27 -19.47 -19.50
C ASP A 234 18.68 -19.57 -18.90
N ARG A 235 18.75 -19.96 -17.62
CA ARG A 235 19.98 -19.92 -16.80
C ARG A 235 21.02 -20.99 -17.15
N MET A 236 21.23 -21.28 -18.42
CA MET A 236 22.28 -22.20 -18.87
C MET A 236 23.55 -21.39 -19.26
N PRO A 237 24.73 -21.71 -18.71
CA PRO A 237 25.98 -21.01 -19.01
C PRO A 237 26.54 -21.45 -20.38
N ALA A 238 25.81 -21.17 -21.44
CA ALA A 238 26.14 -21.59 -22.79
C ALA A 238 25.84 -20.50 -23.83
N ASP A 239 26.18 -19.24 -23.53
CA ASP A 239 26.45 -18.24 -24.55
C ASP A 239 27.47 -17.24 -24.01
N SER A 240 28.33 -16.71 -24.87
CA SER A 240 29.47 -15.85 -24.53
C SER A 240 29.07 -14.42 -24.08
N THR A 241 27.90 -14.26 -23.46
CA THR A 241 27.39 -12.97 -22.97
C THR A 241 27.92 -12.71 -21.55
N ALA A 242 28.31 -11.47 -21.28
CA ALA A 242 28.97 -11.09 -20.03
C ALA A 242 28.01 -10.98 -18.83
N ASP A 243 26.70 -10.89 -19.08
CA ASP A 243 25.66 -10.73 -18.06
C ASP A 243 24.57 -11.79 -18.27
N ILE A 244 24.88 -13.05 -17.94
CA ILE A 244 23.99 -14.21 -18.16
C ILE A 244 22.80 -14.26 -17.20
N ASN A 245 22.75 -13.35 -16.22
CA ASN A 245 21.80 -13.41 -15.10
C ASN A 245 20.60 -12.48 -15.29
N ASN A 246 20.57 -11.65 -16.33
CA ASN A 246 19.54 -10.65 -16.54
C ASN A 246 19.02 -10.61 -17.97
N SER A 247 17.90 -9.92 -18.15
CA SER A 247 17.43 -9.49 -19.47
C SER A 247 17.55 -7.98 -19.59
N TYR A 248 18.25 -7.52 -20.62
CA TYR A 248 18.59 -6.13 -20.83
C TYR A 248 18.45 -5.70 -22.28
N VAL A 249 18.27 -4.39 -22.43
CA VAL A 249 18.31 -3.68 -23.71
C VAL A 249 19.41 -2.64 -23.65
N GLU A 250 20.19 -2.53 -24.73
CA GLU A 250 21.11 -1.41 -24.93
C GLU A 250 20.51 -0.43 -25.92
N ILE A 251 20.53 0.85 -25.55
CA ILE A 251 19.94 1.94 -26.32
C ILE A 251 21.04 2.96 -26.63
N GLN A 252 21.11 3.35 -27.90
CA GLN A 252 21.97 4.42 -28.40
C GLN A 252 21.12 5.68 -28.58
N LEU A 253 21.43 6.73 -27.83
CA LEU A 253 20.82 8.05 -27.96
C LEU A 253 21.24 8.70 -29.29
N ALA A 254 20.43 9.65 -29.77
CA ALA A 254 20.69 10.38 -31.03
C ALA A 254 22.02 11.15 -31.00
N GLN A 255 22.46 11.57 -29.81
CA GLN A 255 23.72 12.25 -29.56
C GLN A 255 24.18 12.04 -28.12
N THR A 256 25.46 12.26 -27.85
CA THR A 256 25.99 12.33 -26.49
C THR A 256 25.27 13.42 -25.71
N SER A 257 24.62 13.03 -24.62
CA SER A 257 23.76 13.90 -23.82
C SER A 257 24.07 13.74 -22.34
N THR A 258 23.84 14.79 -21.57
CA THR A 258 23.88 14.76 -20.11
C THR A 258 22.46 14.60 -19.59
N PHE A 259 22.24 13.74 -18.59
CA PHE A 259 20.93 13.51 -17.97
C PHE A 259 21.09 13.06 -16.51
N ASN A 260 20.08 13.30 -15.69
CA ASN A 260 20.07 13.04 -14.24
C ASN A 260 18.76 12.39 -13.74
N THR A 261 17.79 12.23 -14.64
CA THR A 261 16.47 11.71 -14.33
C THR A 261 16.04 10.69 -15.38
N ALA A 262 15.40 9.61 -14.93
CA ALA A 262 14.69 8.68 -15.81
C ALA A 262 13.27 8.44 -15.32
N VAL A 263 12.34 8.22 -16.25
CA VAL A 263 10.99 7.71 -15.96
C VAL A 263 10.83 6.39 -16.69
N ILE A 264 10.49 5.34 -15.96
CA ILE A 264 10.29 4.00 -16.52
C ILE A 264 8.87 3.55 -16.19
N GLU A 265 8.12 3.14 -17.19
CA GLU A 265 6.73 2.70 -17.03
C GLU A 265 6.62 1.20 -17.27
N GLU A 266 6.01 0.50 -16.33
CA GLU A 266 5.70 -0.93 -16.46
C GLU A 266 4.18 -1.15 -16.53
N VAL A 267 3.77 -2.12 -17.35
CA VAL A 267 2.41 -2.63 -17.39
C VAL A 267 2.29 -3.84 -16.46
N GLY A 268 1.71 -3.62 -15.29
CA GLY A 268 1.63 -4.63 -14.23
C GLY A 268 2.60 -4.32 -13.10
N ASN A 269 3.14 -5.36 -12.47
CA ASN A 269 4.09 -5.24 -11.36
C ASN A 269 4.98 -6.50 -11.31
N GLU A 270 5.57 -6.87 -12.44
CA GLU A 270 6.34 -8.10 -12.62
C GLU A 270 7.83 -7.90 -12.35
N ALA A 271 8.37 -6.68 -12.48
CA ALA A 271 9.76 -6.36 -12.19
C ALA A 271 10.00 -6.38 -10.67
N GLN A 272 10.98 -7.18 -10.24
CA GLN A 272 11.35 -7.33 -8.82
C GLN A 272 12.78 -6.86 -8.51
N TYR A 273 13.55 -6.52 -9.55
CA TYR A 273 14.78 -5.75 -9.49
C TYR A 273 15.18 -5.28 -10.88
N PHE A 274 15.57 -4.01 -11.00
CA PHE A 274 16.07 -3.45 -12.26
C PHE A 274 17.26 -2.52 -12.03
N ARG A 275 18.06 -2.35 -13.09
CA ARG A 275 19.21 -1.44 -13.14
C ARG A 275 19.17 -0.59 -14.39
N LEU A 276 19.54 0.67 -14.24
CA LEU A 276 19.90 1.55 -15.34
C LEU A 276 21.41 1.80 -15.30
N GLN A 277 22.07 1.61 -16.45
CA GLN A 277 23.51 1.77 -16.59
C GLN A 277 23.83 2.74 -17.72
N ALA A 278 24.92 3.49 -17.57
CA ALA A 278 25.49 4.35 -18.59
C ALA A 278 26.88 3.83 -18.98
N LEU A 279 27.19 3.88 -20.27
CA LEU A 279 28.53 3.56 -20.75
C LEU A 279 29.48 4.73 -20.44
N GLN A 280 30.52 4.46 -19.66
CA GLN A 280 31.58 5.41 -19.32
C GLN A 280 32.93 4.83 -19.77
N GLY A 281 33.52 5.44 -20.80
CA GLY A 281 34.68 4.87 -21.48
C GLY A 281 34.31 3.55 -22.16
N GLU A 282 34.86 2.44 -21.68
CA GLU A 282 34.56 1.08 -22.18
C GLU A 282 33.76 0.24 -21.16
N GLU A 283 33.36 0.83 -20.03
CA GLU A 283 32.71 0.12 -18.93
C GLU A 283 31.26 0.57 -18.70
N TRP A 284 30.39 -0.38 -18.39
CA TRP A 284 29.01 -0.12 -17.99
C TRP A 284 28.96 0.20 -16.50
N VAL A 285 28.58 1.43 -16.17
CA VAL A 285 28.45 1.91 -14.78
C VAL A 285 26.97 1.95 -14.41
N THR A 286 26.58 1.30 -13.31
CA THR A 286 25.23 1.42 -12.76
C THR A 286 25.03 2.84 -12.23
N ILE A 287 24.07 3.56 -12.80
CA ILE A 287 23.70 4.91 -12.40
C ILE A 287 22.44 4.92 -11.52
N TYR A 288 21.62 3.87 -11.61
CA TYR A 288 20.43 3.71 -10.79
C TYR A 288 20.04 2.23 -10.67
N GLN A 289 19.48 1.83 -9.53
CA GLN A 289 18.92 0.48 -9.32
C GLN A 289 17.85 0.46 -8.24
N SER A 290 16.83 -0.40 -8.38
CA SER A 290 15.73 -0.52 -7.41
C SER A 290 14.93 -1.81 -7.60
N GLU A 291 14.17 -2.23 -6.60
CA GLU A 291 13.37 -3.46 -6.65
C GLU A 291 12.12 -3.36 -7.53
N LYS A 292 11.48 -2.20 -7.63
CA LYS A 292 10.14 -2.11 -8.24
C LYS A 292 10.00 -0.93 -9.19
N ILE A 293 9.40 -1.22 -10.35
CA ILE A 293 8.98 -0.19 -11.31
C ILE A 293 7.50 0.15 -11.07
N GLN A 294 6.63 -0.86 -11.09
CA GLN A 294 5.18 -0.69 -10.97
C GLN A 294 4.63 0.24 -12.07
N THR A 295 3.52 0.95 -11.86
CA THR A 295 2.90 1.78 -12.90
C THR A 295 3.86 2.81 -13.52
N SER A 296 4.66 3.48 -12.69
CA SER A 296 5.67 4.45 -13.14
C SER A 296 6.72 4.66 -12.06
N ARG A 297 7.99 4.60 -12.45
CA ARG A 297 9.14 4.83 -11.57
C ARG A 297 9.92 6.05 -12.01
N LEU A 298 9.83 7.11 -11.20
CA LEU A 298 10.75 8.23 -11.25
C LEU A 298 12.08 7.81 -10.61
N CYS A 299 13.16 7.97 -11.35
CA CYS A 299 14.52 7.63 -10.94
C CYS A 299 15.35 8.90 -10.91
N SER A 300 15.80 9.34 -9.73
CA SER A 300 16.72 10.48 -9.57
C SER A 300 18.14 9.98 -9.30
N PHE A 301 19.11 10.46 -10.07
CA PHE A 301 20.52 10.09 -9.91
C PHE A 301 21.47 11.23 -10.27
N ASP A 302 22.76 11.07 -9.95
CA ASP A 302 23.76 12.07 -10.30
C ASP A 302 23.93 12.19 -11.82
N ALA A 303 24.10 13.42 -12.31
CA ALA A 303 24.17 13.67 -13.74
C ALA A 303 25.30 12.87 -14.42
N VAL A 304 24.95 12.20 -15.51
CA VAL A 304 25.86 11.38 -16.30
C VAL A 304 25.83 11.82 -17.76
N THR A 305 26.97 11.75 -18.44
CA THR A 305 27.08 12.13 -19.86
C THR A 305 27.50 10.93 -20.69
N THR A 306 26.64 10.52 -21.61
CA THR A 306 26.88 9.39 -22.53
C THR A 306 25.90 9.45 -23.70
N ASP A 307 26.13 8.64 -24.72
CA ASP A 307 25.15 8.34 -25.77
C ASP A 307 24.65 6.88 -25.70
N ARG A 308 25.10 6.11 -24.70
CA ARG A 308 24.82 4.68 -24.58
C ARG A 308 24.34 4.33 -23.19
N ILE A 309 23.11 3.82 -23.12
CA ILE A 309 22.48 3.35 -21.88
C ILE A 309 22.10 1.88 -21.98
N ARG A 310 21.93 1.25 -20.82
CA ARG A 310 21.42 -0.10 -20.70
C ARG A 310 20.37 -0.17 -19.59
N LEU A 311 19.16 -0.61 -19.93
CA LEU A 311 18.12 -0.95 -18.96
C LEU A 311 18.11 -2.46 -18.78
N SER A 312 18.19 -2.93 -17.54
CA SER A 312 18.23 -4.34 -17.18
C SER A 312 17.15 -4.69 -16.17
N ILE A 313 16.49 -5.82 -16.39
CA ILE A 313 15.65 -6.49 -15.39
C ILE A 313 16.43 -7.69 -14.86
N ASP A 314 16.84 -7.62 -13.60
CA ASP A 314 17.68 -8.66 -12.98
C ASP A 314 16.86 -9.65 -12.14
N LYS A 315 15.63 -9.28 -11.76
CA LYS A 315 14.74 -10.17 -11.00
C LYS A 315 13.30 -10.00 -11.47
N PHE A 316 12.66 -11.14 -11.68
CA PHE A 316 11.29 -11.27 -12.16
C PHE A 316 10.41 -11.83 -11.04
N ARG A 317 9.14 -11.42 -11.01
CA ARG A 317 8.11 -12.01 -10.13
C ARG A 317 7.89 -13.48 -10.46
N SER A 318 7.89 -13.81 -11.75
CA SER A 318 7.65 -15.15 -12.27
C SER A 318 8.60 -15.47 -13.43
N THR A 319 9.04 -16.72 -13.53
CA THR A 319 9.82 -17.21 -14.67
C THR A 319 8.97 -17.38 -15.94
N ASP A 320 7.64 -17.46 -15.76
CA ASP A 320 6.67 -17.78 -16.81
C ASP A 320 5.93 -16.55 -17.33
N THR A 321 6.09 -15.41 -16.66
CA THR A 321 5.41 -14.15 -17.00
C THR A 321 6.45 -13.10 -17.34
N PRO A 322 6.49 -12.59 -18.59
CA PRO A 322 7.38 -11.49 -18.95
C PRO A 322 7.01 -10.24 -18.16
N VAL A 323 8.04 -9.46 -17.83
CA VAL A 323 7.86 -8.05 -17.49
C VAL A 323 7.46 -7.30 -18.76
N LYS A 324 6.66 -6.25 -18.62
CA LYS A 324 6.23 -5.43 -19.76
C LYS A 324 6.61 -3.98 -19.52
N ILE A 325 7.75 -3.57 -20.08
CA ILE A 325 8.19 -2.18 -20.01
C ILE A 325 7.58 -1.43 -21.17
N ARG A 326 6.71 -0.49 -20.87
CA ARG A 326 6.03 0.34 -21.86
C ARG A 326 6.97 1.41 -22.40
N SER A 327 7.66 2.12 -21.51
CA SER A 327 8.51 3.23 -21.90
C SER A 327 9.69 3.43 -20.95
N ILE A 328 10.76 4.00 -21.49
CA ILE A 328 11.83 4.65 -20.74
C ILE A 328 12.02 6.03 -21.34
N GLN A 329 12.11 7.03 -20.47
CA GLN A 329 12.32 8.43 -20.83
C GLN A 329 13.49 8.97 -20.03
N LEU A 330 14.31 9.81 -20.65
CA LEU A 330 15.50 10.41 -20.02
C LEU A 330 15.44 11.92 -20.06
N TYR A 331 15.75 12.53 -18.92
CA TYR A 331 15.62 13.97 -18.71
C TYR A 331 16.88 14.53 -18.04
N ASN A 332 17.21 15.77 -18.38
CA ASN A 332 18.25 16.54 -17.71
C ASN A 332 17.58 17.67 -16.93
N GLU A 333 16.94 17.30 -15.82
CA GLU A 333 16.14 18.24 -15.06
C GLU A 333 17.04 19.33 -14.45
N PRO A 334 16.70 20.61 -14.66
CA PRO A 334 17.47 21.71 -14.15
C PRO A 334 17.25 21.87 -12.63
N VAL A 335 18.10 22.70 -12.02
CA VAL A 335 17.80 23.24 -10.69
C VAL A 335 16.56 24.13 -10.76
N ARG A 336 15.71 24.04 -9.74
CA ARG A 336 14.45 24.77 -9.56
C ARG A 336 14.62 25.81 -8.45
N ASP A 337 13.85 26.90 -8.55
CA ASP A 337 13.68 27.86 -7.44
C ASP A 337 12.59 27.30 -6.52
N ALA A 338 13.01 26.67 -5.42
CA ALA A 338 12.14 25.93 -4.50
C ALA A 338 12.33 26.43 -3.06
N LYS A 339 12.30 27.75 -2.87
CA LYS A 339 12.55 28.39 -1.56
C LYS A 339 11.55 28.01 -0.48
N ASP A 340 10.32 27.70 -0.90
CA ASP A 340 9.23 27.32 0.00
C ASP A 340 9.12 25.80 0.15
N PHE A 341 10.11 25.03 -0.34
CA PHE A 341 10.11 23.57 -0.23
C PHE A 341 10.47 23.14 1.20
N GLU A 342 9.57 22.41 1.84
CA GLU A 342 9.71 22.00 3.22
C GLU A 342 10.31 20.59 3.33
N VAL A 343 11.25 20.44 4.26
CA VAL A 343 11.70 19.12 4.71
C VAL A 343 11.39 19.03 6.20
N THR A 344 10.31 18.32 6.50
CA THR A 344 9.81 18.17 7.86
C THR A 344 10.35 16.89 8.49
N ALA A 345 10.62 16.88 9.80
CA ALA A 345 10.98 15.66 10.51
C ALA A 345 10.35 15.58 11.90
N TYR A 346 9.81 14.40 12.23
CA TYR A 346 9.36 14.09 13.59
C TYR A 346 10.55 13.74 14.49
N GLN A 347 10.64 14.39 15.64
CA GLN A 347 11.69 14.21 16.65
C GLN A 347 11.05 13.93 18.02
N ARG A 348 11.42 12.80 18.64
CA ARG A 348 11.05 12.53 20.04
C ARG A 348 12.10 13.06 21.00
N LEU A 349 11.67 13.44 22.20
CA LEU A 349 12.56 13.89 23.27
C LEU A 349 13.06 12.75 24.19
N ASP A 350 12.57 11.52 23.99
CA ASP A 350 12.83 10.34 24.84
C ASP A 350 13.46 9.15 24.09
N GLY A 351 13.62 9.24 22.76
CA GLY A 351 14.38 8.27 21.97
C GLY A 351 15.83 8.72 21.81
N ASP A 352 16.01 9.76 21.00
CA ASP A 352 17.26 10.52 20.91
C ASP A 352 17.16 11.69 21.90
N VAL A 353 17.46 11.43 23.18
CA VAL A 353 17.31 12.41 24.26
C VAL A 353 18.28 13.59 24.05
N PRO A 354 17.79 14.83 23.88
CA PRO A 354 18.63 15.98 23.55
C PRO A 354 19.76 16.25 24.56
N THR A 355 19.47 16.21 25.87
CA THR A 355 20.53 16.40 26.89
C THR A 355 21.59 15.30 26.86
N GLU A 356 21.23 14.07 26.48
CA GLU A 356 22.19 12.99 26.31
C GLU A 356 23.06 13.19 25.07
N ILE A 357 22.48 13.69 23.97
CA ILE A 357 23.23 14.06 22.76
C ILE A 357 24.28 15.12 23.09
N LEU A 358 23.91 16.19 23.79
CA LEU A 358 24.84 17.25 24.22
C LEU A 358 25.98 16.69 25.09
N SER A 359 25.68 15.69 25.93
CA SER A 359 26.68 15.07 26.82
C SER A 359 27.74 14.24 26.08
N LYS A 360 27.51 13.85 24.81
CA LYS A 360 28.44 13.04 24.01
C LYS A 360 29.61 13.83 23.42
N GLY A 361 29.61 15.17 23.57
CA GLY A 361 30.70 16.05 23.16
C GLY A 361 30.51 16.69 21.80
N GLU A 362 31.28 17.74 21.54
CA GLU A 362 31.11 18.66 20.40
C GLU A 362 31.11 17.97 19.03
N GLU A 363 31.99 17.00 18.80
CA GLU A 363 32.05 16.27 17.52
C GLU A 363 30.76 15.50 17.24
N TYR A 364 30.21 14.83 18.25
CA TYR A 364 28.94 14.10 18.11
C TYR A 364 27.76 15.05 17.90
N VAL A 365 27.72 16.15 18.66
CA VAL A 365 26.68 17.18 18.52
C VAL A 365 26.71 17.79 17.13
N ASN A 366 27.89 18.18 16.62
CA ASN A 366 28.02 18.74 15.29
C ASN A 366 27.60 17.74 14.20
N ASN A 367 27.92 16.45 14.35
CA ASN A 367 27.45 15.44 13.41
C ASN A 367 25.93 15.24 13.48
N TYR A 368 25.35 15.21 14.67
CA TYR A 368 23.89 15.10 14.83
C TYR A 368 23.17 16.33 14.27
N ALA A 369 23.72 17.52 14.48
CA ALA A 369 23.15 18.78 14.03
C ALA A 369 23.05 18.90 12.50
N ARG A 370 23.79 18.06 11.74
CA ARG A 370 23.67 17.99 10.27
C ARG A 370 22.27 17.63 9.79
N PHE A 371 21.47 16.91 10.59
CA PHE A 371 20.06 16.70 10.26
C PHE A 371 19.32 18.02 10.02
N TYR A 372 19.68 19.05 10.79
CA TYR A 372 19.08 20.38 10.72
C TYR A 372 19.75 21.28 9.68
N ASP A 373 20.69 20.77 8.88
CA ASP A 373 21.08 21.38 7.59
C ASP A 373 20.13 20.95 6.46
N VAL A 374 19.30 19.92 6.71
CA VAL A 374 18.32 19.39 5.74
C VAL A 374 16.90 19.72 6.17
N TYR A 375 16.57 19.56 7.46
CA TYR A 375 15.21 19.78 7.95
C TYR A 375 14.91 21.26 8.17
N SER A 376 13.87 21.78 7.50
CA SER A 376 13.37 23.15 7.67
C SER A 376 12.30 23.26 8.76
N THR A 377 11.63 22.14 9.07
CA THR A 377 10.63 22.06 10.15
C THR A 377 10.87 20.82 11.02
N VAL A 378 11.03 21.00 12.32
CA VAL A 378 11.19 19.91 13.31
C VAL A 378 9.93 19.85 14.16
N ILE A 379 9.23 18.70 14.09
CA ILE A 379 8.04 18.43 14.88
C ILE A 379 8.43 17.67 16.14
N VAL A 380 8.30 18.30 17.30
CA VAL A 380 8.46 17.65 18.59
C VAL A 380 7.30 16.68 18.81
N PHE A 381 7.57 15.40 18.58
CA PHE A 381 6.58 14.33 18.49
C PHE A 381 6.31 13.67 19.84
N GLY A 382 5.03 13.53 20.19
CA GLY A 382 4.59 12.72 21.34
C GLY A 382 5.20 13.17 22.68
N ALA A 383 5.55 14.44 22.83
CA ALA A 383 6.14 14.97 24.07
C ALA A 383 5.09 15.36 25.12
N THR A 384 3.85 15.57 24.68
CA THR A 384 2.67 15.83 25.51
C THR A 384 1.62 14.75 25.26
N HIS A 385 0.70 14.58 26.21
CA HIS A 385 -0.44 13.66 26.10
C HIS A 385 -1.72 14.34 26.60
N TRP A 386 -2.87 13.79 26.23
CA TRP A 386 -4.17 14.32 26.65
C TRP A 386 -4.86 13.38 27.63
N GLN A 387 -5.50 13.95 28.65
CA GLN A 387 -6.33 13.21 29.60
C GLN A 387 -7.78 13.10 29.09
N GLU A 388 -8.58 12.19 29.66
CA GLU A 388 -9.99 12.02 29.28
C GLU A 388 -10.84 13.28 29.46
N ASP A 389 -10.46 14.19 30.37
CA ASP A 389 -11.12 15.47 30.60
C ASP A 389 -10.62 16.59 29.65
N GLY A 390 -9.79 16.26 28.67
CA GLY A 390 -9.22 17.20 27.70
C GLY A 390 -8.09 18.07 28.27
N THR A 391 -7.53 17.73 29.44
CA THR A 391 -6.38 18.46 30.00
C THR A 391 -5.05 17.98 29.43
N LEU A 392 -4.14 18.92 29.17
CA LEU A 392 -2.80 18.63 28.69
C LEU A 392 -1.92 18.07 29.81
N GLY A 393 -1.23 16.97 29.53
CA GLY A 393 -0.26 16.33 30.40
C GLY A 393 1.13 16.26 29.77
N PHE A 394 2.13 16.13 30.64
CA PHE A 394 3.51 15.86 30.28
C PHE A 394 3.87 14.42 30.62
N GLY A 395 4.75 13.84 29.81
CA GLY A 395 5.28 12.50 30.03
C GLY A 395 6.07 12.30 31.32
N GLU A 396 6.75 11.16 31.39
CA GLU A 396 7.60 10.82 32.53
C GLU A 396 8.69 11.88 32.75
N GLY A 397 8.67 12.51 33.93
CA GLY A 397 9.57 13.62 34.31
C GLY A 397 8.89 14.99 34.31
N GLY A 398 7.66 15.09 33.83
CA GLY A 398 6.82 16.28 33.92
C GLY A 398 7.32 17.47 33.10
N GLU A 399 6.69 18.61 33.34
CA GLU A 399 6.91 19.86 32.62
C GLU A 399 8.37 20.35 32.66
N GLU A 400 9.06 20.19 33.80
CA GLU A 400 10.46 20.61 33.96
C GLU A 400 11.41 19.85 33.04
N LYS A 401 11.24 18.52 32.94
CA LYS A 401 12.03 17.70 32.01
C LYS A 401 11.72 18.09 30.57
N PHE A 402 10.44 18.22 30.22
CA PHE A 402 10.02 18.66 28.89
C PHE A 402 10.73 19.96 28.48
N ALA A 403 10.63 21.01 29.31
CA ALA A 403 11.24 22.29 29.02
C ALA A 403 12.76 22.18 28.84
N ARG A 404 13.43 21.39 29.69
CA ARG A 404 14.88 21.17 29.58
C ARG A 404 15.28 20.47 28.29
N GLU A 405 14.55 19.43 27.87
CA GLU A 405 14.88 18.71 26.64
C GLU A 405 14.58 19.55 25.39
N VAL A 406 13.55 20.41 25.41
CA VAL A 406 13.27 21.38 24.33
C VAL A 406 14.41 22.38 24.19
N GLU A 407 14.89 22.97 25.28
CA GLU A 407 16.01 23.91 25.23
C GLU A 407 17.30 23.23 24.76
N ALA A 408 17.56 21.99 25.19
CA ALA A 408 18.68 21.21 24.67
C ALA A 408 18.55 20.89 23.17
N LEU A 409 17.33 20.65 22.67
CA LEU A 409 17.09 20.47 21.23
C LEU A 409 17.39 21.75 20.46
N LYS A 410 16.93 22.91 20.96
CA LYS A 410 17.27 24.23 20.37
C LYS A 410 18.77 24.46 20.34
N GLU A 411 19.50 24.06 21.39
CA GLU A 411 20.98 24.12 21.42
C GLU A 411 21.59 23.23 20.31
N ILE A 412 21.15 21.98 20.15
CA ILE A 412 21.66 21.10 19.09
C ILE A 412 21.37 21.69 17.70
N ILE A 413 20.17 22.23 17.46
CA ILE A 413 19.81 22.88 16.17
C ILE A 413 20.74 24.07 15.87
N ALA A 414 21.19 24.79 16.89
CA ALA A 414 22.13 25.91 16.72
C ALA A 414 23.54 25.47 16.29
N HIS A 415 23.88 24.17 16.41
CA HIS A 415 25.15 23.60 15.94
C HIS A 415 25.14 23.20 14.45
N ARG A 416 24.02 23.41 13.73
CA ARG A 416 23.94 23.14 12.28
C ARG A 416 25.05 23.87 11.52
N SER A 417 25.52 23.27 10.44
CA SER A 417 26.66 23.80 9.68
C SER A 417 26.28 25.02 8.83
N ASN A 418 25.01 25.14 8.43
CA ASN A 418 24.47 26.29 7.72
C ASN A 418 23.54 27.13 8.64
N PRO A 419 24.03 28.20 9.30
CA PRO A 419 23.21 29.02 10.16
C PRO A 419 22.15 29.83 9.42
N ASP A 420 22.29 30.04 8.10
CA ASP A 420 21.31 30.75 7.27
C ASP A 420 20.11 29.88 6.90
N HIS A 421 20.23 28.55 7.06
CA HIS A 421 19.10 27.64 6.96
C HIS A 421 18.20 27.81 8.19
N GLU A 422 16.94 28.18 7.96
CA GLU A 422 15.97 28.39 9.01
C GLU A 422 15.33 27.05 9.41
N VAL A 423 15.18 26.84 10.71
CA VAL A 423 14.61 25.62 11.27
C VAL A 423 13.48 26.01 12.21
N LYS A 424 12.25 25.78 11.77
CA LYS A 424 11.05 25.96 12.58
C LYS A 424 10.91 24.81 13.56
N LEU A 425 10.52 25.10 14.79
CA LEU A 425 10.26 24.12 15.82
C LEU A 425 8.77 24.17 16.17
N ILE A 426 8.05 23.09 15.86
CA ILE A 426 6.63 22.93 16.19
C ILE A 426 6.42 21.70 17.08
N ILE A 427 5.22 21.55 17.65
CA ILE A 427 4.91 20.42 18.53
C ILE A 427 3.67 19.66 18.04
N THR A 428 3.66 18.34 18.23
CA THR A 428 2.46 17.54 17.94
C THR A 428 1.43 17.62 19.06
N ALA A 429 0.15 17.75 18.71
CA ALA A 429 -1.00 17.51 19.57
C ALA A 429 -1.83 16.32 19.07
N LEU A 430 -2.60 15.70 19.97
CA LEU A 430 -3.48 14.55 19.71
C LEU A 430 -2.79 13.21 19.30
N ALA A 431 -1.45 13.14 19.31
CA ALA A 431 -0.65 11.93 19.04
C ALA A 431 -0.70 10.87 20.17
N ASP A 432 -1.88 10.56 20.73
CA ASP A 432 -2.01 9.71 21.91
C ASP A 432 -1.65 8.23 21.65
N GLY A 433 -1.57 7.82 20.37
CA GLY A 433 -1.02 6.52 19.97
C GLY A 433 0.42 6.29 20.44
N THR A 434 1.12 7.34 20.88
CA THR A 434 2.48 7.27 21.43
C THR A 434 2.56 6.79 22.90
N TRP A 435 1.42 6.69 23.61
CA TRP A 435 1.35 6.49 25.07
C TRP A 435 0.72 5.16 25.55
N GLY A 436 0.48 4.17 24.68
CA GLY A 436 0.06 2.80 25.08
C GLY A 436 -1.23 2.30 24.41
N GLU A 437 -1.81 1.21 24.94
CA GLU A 437 -2.91 0.46 24.27
C GLU A 437 -4.26 1.21 24.26
N GLY A 438 -4.46 2.03 23.22
CA GLY A 438 -5.79 2.47 22.79
C GLY A 438 -5.80 3.78 22.00
N HIS A 439 -5.81 3.70 20.66
CA HIS A 439 -6.07 4.84 19.75
C HIS A 439 -7.45 5.52 19.96
N ASN A 440 -8.30 4.97 20.83
CA ASN A 440 -9.70 5.40 20.97
C ASN A 440 -9.88 6.56 21.98
N GLY A 441 -8.80 7.02 22.63
CA GLY A 441 -8.87 8.12 23.59
C GLY A 441 -9.24 9.45 22.94
N VAL A 442 -8.64 9.76 21.78
CA VAL A 442 -8.81 11.03 21.07
C VAL A 442 -10.27 11.31 20.74
N ASN A 443 -10.95 10.35 20.10
CA ASN A 443 -12.38 10.49 19.79
C ASN A 443 -13.23 10.73 21.05
N GLY A 444 -12.86 10.11 22.17
CA GLY A 444 -13.57 10.23 23.44
C GLY A 444 -13.54 11.65 24.00
N TYR A 445 -12.35 12.20 24.26
CA TYR A 445 -12.27 13.54 24.84
C TYR A 445 -12.56 14.64 23.82
N MET A 446 -12.30 14.44 22.51
CA MET A 446 -12.65 15.44 21.50
C MET A 446 -14.16 15.60 21.34
N ALA A 447 -14.94 14.53 21.54
CA ALA A 447 -16.41 14.62 21.50
C ALA A 447 -17.00 15.57 22.55
N GLU A 448 -16.33 15.74 23.69
CA GLU A 448 -16.84 16.55 24.82
C GLU A 448 -16.03 17.83 25.08
N ASN A 449 -14.73 17.84 24.76
CA ASN A 449 -13.78 18.84 25.25
C ASN A 449 -12.97 19.55 24.15
N TRP A 450 -13.29 19.40 22.86
CA TRP A 450 -12.46 19.95 21.76
C TRP A 450 -12.20 21.46 21.86
N GLU A 451 -13.15 22.27 22.36
CA GLU A 451 -12.95 23.71 22.57
C GLU A 451 -11.84 23.98 23.61
N THR A 452 -11.92 23.28 24.74
CA THR A 452 -10.95 23.36 25.84
C THR A 452 -9.58 22.84 25.42
N VAL A 453 -9.53 21.83 24.56
CA VAL A 453 -8.29 21.31 23.97
C VAL A 453 -7.66 22.34 23.05
N ALA A 454 -8.42 22.96 22.14
CA ALA A 454 -7.92 24.01 21.25
C ALA A 454 -7.35 25.20 22.04
N ASP A 455 -8.08 25.68 23.05
CA ASP A 455 -7.65 26.80 23.89
C ASP A 455 -6.34 26.47 24.64
N GLN A 456 -6.22 25.26 25.18
CA GLN A 456 -4.99 24.81 25.85
C GLN A 456 -3.80 24.68 24.90
N ILE A 457 -4.00 24.27 23.64
CA ILE A 457 -2.93 24.26 22.64
C ILE A 457 -2.43 25.69 22.42
N VAL A 458 -3.32 26.65 22.21
CA VAL A 458 -2.94 28.07 22.02
C VAL A 458 -2.16 28.59 23.24
N GLU A 459 -2.63 28.33 24.46
CA GLU A 459 -1.91 28.71 25.69
C GLU A 459 -0.53 28.06 25.78
N PHE A 460 -0.43 26.79 25.39
CA PHE A 460 0.81 26.02 25.42
C PHE A 460 1.86 26.57 24.45
N LEU A 461 1.47 26.83 23.20
CA LEU A 461 2.37 27.39 22.18
C LEU A 461 2.96 28.73 22.65
N ASN A 462 2.12 29.60 23.20
CA ASN A 462 2.54 30.89 23.76
C ASN A 462 3.51 30.77 24.95
N LYS A 463 3.40 29.69 25.74
CA LYS A 463 4.27 29.46 26.90
C LYS A 463 5.68 29.02 26.50
N TYR A 464 5.80 28.23 25.44
CA TYR A 464 7.05 27.55 25.07
C TYR A 464 7.73 28.08 23.81
N ASP A 465 7.14 29.11 23.18
CA ASP A 465 7.71 29.77 22.01
C ASP A 465 7.96 28.77 20.87
N PHE A 466 6.92 27.98 20.57
CA PHE A 466 6.88 27.11 19.39
C PHE A 466 6.34 27.90 18.20
N ASP A 467 6.87 27.62 17.02
CA ASP A 467 6.45 28.27 15.77
C ASP A 467 5.08 27.79 15.29
N GLY A 468 4.50 26.76 15.94
CA GLY A 468 3.26 26.15 15.48
C GLY A 468 2.92 24.82 16.14
N VAL A 469 1.88 24.18 15.62
CA VAL A 469 1.39 22.87 16.09
C VAL A 469 1.08 21.94 14.92
N ASP A 470 1.36 20.65 15.11
CA ASP A 470 0.98 19.56 14.22
C ASP A 470 -0.15 18.73 14.84
N ILE A 471 -1.27 18.57 14.13
CA ILE A 471 -2.42 17.81 14.61
C ILE A 471 -2.36 16.37 14.10
N ASP A 472 -2.22 15.42 15.04
CA ASP A 472 -2.08 13.99 14.74
C ASP A 472 -3.24 13.19 15.34
N TRP A 473 -4.47 13.48 14.89
CA TRP A 473 -5.66 12.73 15.29
C TRP A 473 -5.84 11.50 14.39
N GLU A 474 -5.53 10.32 14.90
CA GLU A 474 -5.63 9.04 14.17
C GLU A 474 -6.79 8.11 14.64
N TYR A 475 -7.95 8.06 13.99
CA TYR A 475 -8.48 9.01 13.02
C TYR A 475 -9.91 9.38 13.46
N PRO A 476 -10.47 10.53 13.03
CA PRO A 476 -11.91 10.77 13.14
C PRO A 476 -12.69 9.64 12.43
N GLN A 477 -13.66 9.02 13.11
CA GLN A 477 -14.31 7.78 12.63
C GLN A 477 -15.76 7.99 12.17
N THR A 478 -16.43 8.98 12.74
CA THR A 478 -17.86 9.26 12.52
C THR A 478 -18.08 10.64 11.89
N THR A 479 -19.29 10.87 11.36
CA THR A 479 -19.67 12.20 10.85
C THR A 479 -19.58 13.28 11.92
N ASP A 480 -19.87 12.94 13.19
CA ASP A 480 -19.76 13.89 14.30
C ASP A 480 -18.28 14.15 14.65
N ASP A 481 -17.40 13.15 14.54
CA ASP A 481 -15.95 13.34 14.73
C ASP A 481 -15.39 14.28 13.65
N TRP A 482 -15.75 14.09 12.38
CA TRP A 482 -15.31 14.97 11.28
C TRP A 482 -15.81 16.40 11.43
N LYS A 483 -17.07 16.57 11.81
CA LYS A 483 -17.62 17.91 12.12
C LYS A 483 -16.87 18.56 13.28
N THR A 484 -16.53 17.78 14.30
CA THR A 484 -15.74 18.24 15.45
C THR A 484 -14.34 18.63 15.00
N TYR A 485 -13.71 17.83 14.14
CA TYR A 485 -12.41 18.13 13.54
C TYR A 485 -12.43 19.48 12.79
N ASP A 486 -13.40 19.71 11.91
CA ASP A 486 -13.54 20.99 11.18
C ASP A 486 -13.68 22.19 12.13
N GLN A 487 -14.51 22.06 13.17
CA GLN A 487 -14.72 23.12 14.16
C GLN A 487 -13.48 23.37 15.02
N PHE A 488 -12.80 22.30 15.40
CA PHE A 488 -11.56 22.32 16.17
C PHE A 488 -10.44 23.02 15.41
N ILE A 489 -10.18 22.62 14.16
CA ILE A 489 -9.15 23.23 13.32
C ILE A 489 -9.44 24.73 13.12
N ALA A 490 -10.69 25.10 12.82
CA ALA A 490 -11.06 26.50 12.65
C ALA A 490 -10.81 27.34 13.92
N ARG A 491 -11.19 26.84 15.09
CA ARG A 491 -10.95 27.54 16.37
C ARG A 491 -9.47 27.65 16.70
N LEU A 492 -8.73 26.57 16.47
CA LEU A 492 -7.30 26.51 16.75
C LEU A 492 -6.54 27.49 15.88
N ASP A 493 -6.78 27.47 14.56
CA ASP A 493 -6.18 28.36 13.59
C ASP A 493 -6.45 29.85 13.92
N ASP A 494 -7.73 30.20 14.14
CA ASP A 494 -8.13 31.56 14.50
C ASP A 494 -7.45 32.01 15.82
N GLY A 495 -7.40 31.13 16.83
CA GLY A 495 -6.82 31.44 18.15
C GLY A 495 -5.29 31.55 18.13
N MET A 496 -4.59 30.73 17.35
CA MET A 496 -3.15 30.82 17.16
C MET A 496 -2.77 32.18 16.57
N HIS A 497 -3.43 32.57 15.46
CA HIS A 497 -3.15 33.81 14.74
C HIS A 497 -3.54 35.08 15.50
N GLU A 498 -4.41 35.02 16.51
CA GLU A 498 -4.66 36.14 17.43
C GLU A 498 -3.41 36.47 18.27
N THR A 499 -2.60 35.46 18.60
CA THR A 499 -1.41 35.60 19.46
C THR A 499 -0.10 35.67 18.69
N ASN A 500 0.05 34.88 17.64
CA ASN A 500 1.21 34.87 16.75
C ASN A 500 0.73 34.77 15.29
N PRO A 501 0.72 35.89 14.55
CA PRO A 501 0.28 35.92 13.14
C PRO A 501 1.15 35.10 12.18
N ASP A 502 2.34 34.68 12.60
CA ASP A 502 3.28 33.88 11.80
C ASP A 502 3.28 32.40 12.23
N ALA A 503 2.37 31.99 13.14
CA ALA A 503 2.31 30.61 13.62
C ALA A 503 1.82 29.67 12.52
N ILE A 504 2.45 28.50 12.41
CA ILE A 504 2.07 27.50 11.40
C ILE A 504 1.17 26.40 11.99
N LEU A 505 0.09 26.07 11.28
CA LEU A 505 -0.80 24.96 11.60
C LEU A 505 -0.58 23.83 10.61
N THR A 506 -0.21 22.65 11.12
CA THR A 506 0.00 21.45 10.31
C THR A 506 -0.84 20.28 10.79
N ALA A 507 -0.98 19.25 9.96
CA ALA A 507 -1.63 18.00 10.37
C ALA A 507 -1.01 16.78 9.71
N ALA A 508 -0.91 15.69 10.48
CA ALA A 508 -0.58 14.36 9.99
C ALA A 508 -1.85 13.70 9.41
N LEU A 509 -1.87 13.48 8.09
CA LEU A 509 -3.05 12.98 7.39
C LEU A 509 -2.76 11.69 6.60
N SER A 510 -3.73 10.79 6.57
CA SER A 510 -3.71 9.57 5.77
C SER A 510 -4.61 9.72 4.54
N ALA A 511 -4.10 9.32 3.37
CA ALA A 511 -4.88 9.31 2.12
C ALA A 511 -6.15 8.44 2.19
N GLY A 512 -6.23 7.51 3.15
CA GLY A 512 -7.42 6.68 3.39
C GLY A 512 -8.49 7.32 4.29
N SER A 513 -8.22 8.49 4.87
CA SER A 513 -9.06 9.10 5.90
C SER A 513 -9.14 10.62 5.74
N LEU A 514 -9.73 11.08 4.63
CA LEU A 514 -9.90 12.50 4.28
C LEU A 514 -11.37 12.92 4.34
N GLY A 515 -11.97 12.90 5.54
CA GLY A 515 -13.40 13.19 5.75
C GLY A 515 -13.74 14.63 6.13
N MET A 516 -12.73 15.50 6.25
CA MET A 516 -12.88 16.92 6.57
C MET A 516 -13.45 17.74 5.40
N ALA A 517 -13.89 18.96 5.68
CA ALA A 517 -14.27 19.93 4.66
C ALA A 517 -13.04 20.47 3.89
N GLU A 518 -13.25 20.93 2.65
CA GLU A 518 -12.20 21.58 1.83
C GLU A 518 -11.68 22.85 2.52
N GLU A 519 -12.58 23.61 3.15
CA GLU A 519 -12.20 24.80 3.93
C GLU A 519 -11.31 24.48 5.14
N THR A 520 -11.35 23.24 5.64
CA THR A 520 -10.44 22.78 6.70
C THR A 520 -9.06 22.48 6.13
N LEU A 521 -8.98 21.92 4.91
CA LEU A 521 -7.70 21.72 4.21
C LEU A 521 -7.01 23.05 3.90
N ASP A 522 -7.78 24.08 3.54
CA ASP A 522 -7.26 25.42 3.25
C ASP A 522 -6.58 26.10 4.46
N ARG A 523 -6.97 25.73 5.68
CA ARG A 523 -6.42 26.29 6.92
C ARG A 523 -5.04 25.76 7.30
N PHE A 524 -4.64 24.60 6.79
CA PHE A 524 -3.30 24.11 7.06
C PHE A 524 -2.27 24.90 6.25
N ASP A 525 -1.14 25.20 6.86
CA ASP A 525 0.06 25.70 6.15
C ASP A 525 0.82 24.53 5.53
N GLN A 526 0.84 23.38 6.21
CA GLN A 526 1.45 22.15 5.74
C GLN A 526 0.60 20.92 6.09
N ILE A 527 0.55 19.95 5.19
CA ILE A 527 -0.07 18.64 5.38
C ILE A 527 1.03 17.61 5.38
N GLN A 528 1.24 16.95 6.52
CA GLN A 528 2.20 15.85 6.66
C GLN A 528 1.53 14.56 6.19
N PHE A 529 1.63 14.25 4.88
CA PHE A 529 1.02 13.05 4.32
C PHE A 529 1.80 11.80 4.76
N MET A 530 1.15 10.96 5.56
CA MET A 530 1.67 9.68 6.05
C MET A 530 1.72 8.61 4.93
N ALA A 531 2.62 8.77 3.97
CA ALA A 531 2.83 7.86 2.83
C ALA A 531 3.62 6.59 3.22
N TYR A 532 3.24 5.97 4.34
CA TYR A 532 3.81 4.79 4.95
C TYR A 532 2.75 3.99 5.71
N ASP A 533 3.14 2.86 6.31
CA ASP A 533 2.24 1.93 7.02
C ASP A 533 1.12 1.34 6.16
N GLY A 534 1.25 1.44 4.84
CA GLY A 534 0.49 0.64 3.90
C GLY A 534 1.06 -0.77 3.76
N SER A 535 0.56 -1.50 2.77
CA SER A 535 1.11 -2.79 2.37
C SER A 535 0.64 -3.08 0.96
N ASP A 536 1.57 -3.03 0.01
CA ASP A 536 1.28 -3.51 -1.35
C ASP A 536 1.27 -5.04 -1.43
N GLU A 537 1.00 -5.60 -2.62
CA GLU A 537 0.89 -7.05 -2.80
C GLU A 537 2.16 -7.85 -2.45
N ASP A 538 3.32 -7.18 -2.32
CA ASP A 538 4.59 -7.80 -1.89
C ASP A 538 5.02 -7.38 -0.48
N GLY A 539 4.14 -6.68 0.25
CA GLY A 539 4.38 -6.19 1.61
C GLY A 539 5.27 -4.96 1.70
N TYR A 540 5.39 -4.15 0.64
CA TYR A 540 6.06 -2.85 0.75
C TYR A 540 5.15 -1.85 1.43
N GLN A 541 5.67 -1.20 2.48
CA GLN A 541 4.88 -0.32 3.33
C GLN A 541 4.92 1.17 2.92
N SER A 542 5.91 1.58 2.13
CA SER A 542 6.16 2.99 1.78
C SER A 542 6.72 3.17 0.36
N SER A 543 6.14 2.46 -0.62
CA SER A 543 6.62 2.54 -2.02
C SER A 543 6.38 3.92 -2.65
N LEU A 544 7.08 4.22 -3.75
CA LEU A 544 6.83 5.45 -4.52
C LEU A 544 5.40 5.48 -5.09
N GLN A 545 4.89 4.34 -5.57
CA GLN A 545 3.52 4.26 -6.08
C GLN A 545 2.48 4.60 -5.01
N GLN A 546 2.66 4.14 -3.76
CA GLN A 546 1.74 4.49 -2.67
C GLN A 546 1.75 5.99 -2.39
N ALA A 547 2.91 6.65 -2.47
CA ALA A 547 2.99 8.10 -2.36
C ALA A 547 2.27 8.80 -3.54
N GLN A 548 2.43 8.31 -4.76
CA GLN A 548 1.80 8.88 -5.95
C GLN A 548 0.27 8.70 -5.97
N GLU A 549 -0.23 7.53 -5.56
CA GLU A 549 -1.66 7.22 -5.44
C GLU A 549 -2.30 8.00 -4.28
N GLY A 550 -1.61 8.11 -3.14
CA GLY A 550 -2.09 8.90 -2.03
C GLY A 550 -2.12 10.39 -2.35
N MET A 551 -1.11 10.93 -3.04
CA MET A 551 -1.11 12.31 -3.53
C MET A 551 -2.33 12.59 -4.41
N LYS A 552 -2.69 11.64 -5.29
CA LYS A 552 -3.91 11.75 -6.11
C LYS A 552 -5.18 11.81 -5.26
N ALA A 553 -5.25 11.03 -4.18
CA ALA A 553 -6.39 11.06 -3.25
C ALA A 553 -6.54 12.41 -2.54
N PHE A 554 -5.43 13.04 -2.14
CA PHE A 554 -5.45 14.40 -1.57
C PHE A 554 -5.95 15.44 -2.58
N ILE A 555 -5.45 15.38 -3.82
CA ILE A 555 -5.90 16.27 -4.90
C ILE A 555 -7.41 16.09 -5.15
N ASP A 556 -7.88 14.84 -5.18
CA ASP A 556 -9.31 14.53 -5.37
C ASP A 556 -10.18 14.98 -4.19
N ALA A 557 -9.60 15.12 -3.00
CA ALA A 557 -10.25 15.67 -1.81
C ALA A 557 -10.22 17.22 -1.74
N GLY A 558 -9.59 17.89 -2.72
CA GLY A 558 -9.51 19.34 -2.79
C GLY A 558 -8.28 19.95 -2.10
N ALA A 559 -7.30 19.15 -1.69
CA ALA A 559 -6.09 19.69 -1.05
C ALA A 559 -5.21 20.43 -2.05
N ASP A 560 -4.66 21.57 -1.62
CA ASP A 560 -3.59 22.27 -2.34
C ASP A 560 -2.30 21.46 -2.27
N ILE A 561 -1.84 20.97 -3.41
CA ILE A 561 -0.63 20.15 -3.52
C ILE A 561 0.60 20.85 -2.94
N SER A 562 0.69 22.18 -3.07
CA SER A 562 1.83 22.98 -2.60
C SER A 562 1.97 23.02 -1.08
N LYS A 563 0.99 22.48 -0.34
CA LYS A 563 1.03 22.32 1.11
C LYS A 563 1.37 20.91 1.55
N ILE A 564 1.42 19.94 0.64
CA ILE A 564 1.58 18.52 1.01
C ILE A 564 3.04 18.13 1.07
N ASN A 565 3.46 17.66 2.25
CA ASN A 565 4.75 17.05 2.51
C ASN A 565 4.65 15.52 2.44
N ILE A 566 5.32 14.89 1.48
CA ILE A 566 5.23 13.44 1.26
C ILE A 566 6.02 12.66 2.32
N GLY A 567 5.37 11.73 3.01
CA GLY A 567 5.97 10.90 4.04
C GLY A 567 7.06 9.92 3.57
N ILE A 568 8.12 9.85 4.37
CA ILE A 568 9.29 9.00 4.24
C ILE A 568 9.48 8.29 5.60
N ALA A 569 9.27 6.97 5.61
CA ALA A 569 9.47 6.17 6.81
C ALA A 569 10.96 5.80 6.96
N ALA A 570 11.62 6.32 8.00
CA ALA A 570 12.96 5.89 8.43
C ALA A 570 12.93 4.58 9.24
N TYR A 571 11.88 3.78 9.08
CA TYR A 571 11.67 2.48 9.68
C TYR A 571 11.07 1.52 8.65
N GLY A 572 11.03 0.24 8.98
CA GLY A 572 10.47 -0.80 8.14
C GLY A 572 9.34 -1.56 8.82
N ARG A 573 8.50 -2.17 8.00
CA ARG A 573 7.42 -3.08 8.43
C ARG A 573 7.73 -4.50 7.95
N PRO A 574 7.37 -5.52 8.73
CA PRO A 574 7.50 -6.89 8.28
C PRO A 574 6.47 -7.18 7.18
N VAL A 575 6.90 -7.90 6.14
CA VAL A 575 6.07 -8.26 4.96
C VAL A 575 4.81 -9.02 5.36
N ASN A 576 4.86 -9.77 6.46
CA ASN A 576 3.74 -10.58 6.95
C ASN A 576 2.72 -9.79 7.80
N GLY A 577 2.89 -8.48 7.97
CA GLY A 577 1.98 -7.62 8.75
C GLY A 577 2.06 -7.81 10.27
N THR A 578 3.10 -8.47 10.79
CA THR A 578 3.35 -8.54 12.25
C THR A 578 3.48 -7.12 12.82
N PRO A 579 2.98 -6.83 14.05
CA PRO A 579 3.10 -5.51 14.68
C PRO A 579 4.52 -5.26 15.19
N TYR A 580 5.49 -5.25 14.27
CA TYR A 580 6.89 -4.90 14.51
C TYR A 580 7.29 -3.75 13.58
N TRP A 581 8.14 -2.86 14.10
CA TRP A 581 8.67 -1.71 13.38
C TRP A 581 10.20 -1.78 13.48
N GLY A 582 10.85 -2.16 12.38
CA GLY A 582 12.30 -2.24 12.31
C GLY A 582 12.92 -0.86 12.16
N THR A 583 13.84 -0.49 13.04
CA THR A 583 14.57 0.79 12.94
C THR A 583 15.61 0.71 11.82
N TRP A 584 15.64 1.69 10.90
CA TRP A 584 16.65 1.74 9.83
C TRP A 584 18.09 1.87 10.37
N ARG A 585 18.26 2.65 11.45
CA ARG A 585 19.53 2.84 12.15
C ARG A 585 20.18 1.52 12.55
N ASP A 586 19.37 0.60 13.08
CA ASP A 586 19.82 -0.68 13.63
C ASP A 586 20.10 -1.75 12.55
N LEU A 587 19.69 -1.49 11.31
CA LEU A 587 19.92 -2.41 10.20
C LEU A 587 21.39 -2.32 9.75
N ALA A 588 22.19 -3.31 10.16
CA ALA A 588 23.64 -3.35 9.90
C ALA A 588 23.99 -3.45 8.41
N ASP A 589 23.22 -4.25 7.66
CA ASP A 589 23.45 -4.50 6.23
C ASP A 589 22.70 -3.51 5.34
N ALA A 590 22.19 -2.41 5.91
CA ALA A 590 21.48 -1.38 5.17
C ALA A 590 22.36 -0.78 4.07
N THR A 591 21.77 -0.56 2.91
CA THR A 591 22.43 0.01 1.74
C THR A 591 21.62 1.18 1.17
N TYR A 592 22.28 2.02 0.39
CA TYR A 592 21.66 3.17 -0.26
C TYR A 592 20.45 2.79 -1.14
N TRP A 593 20.46 1.60 -1.75
CA TRP A 593 19.47 1.22 -2.76
C TRP A 593 18.34 0.33 -2.23
N ASN A 594 18.67 -0.68 -1.43
CA ASN A 594 17.73 -1.75 -1.12
C ASN A 594 16.65 -1.30 -0.13
N ASN A 595 15.41 -1.59 -0.49
CA ASN A 595 14.20 -1.37 0.29
C ASN A 595 13.72 -2.64 0.99
N LYS A 596 14.06 -3.85 0.49
CA LYS A 596 13.64 -5.12 1.10
C LYS A 596 14.82 -5.90 1.69
N TYR A 597 14.64 -6.37 2.92
CA TYR A 597 15.63 -7.17 3.66
C TYR A 597 15.00 -8.46 4.18
N PHE A 598 15.75 -9.56 4.11
CA PHE A 598 15.27 -10.90 4.50
C PHE A 598 15.61 -11.28 5.94
N THR A 599 16.45 -10.47 6.60
CA THR A 599 17.00 -10.75 7.92
C THR A 599 16.90 -9.51 8.80
N VAL A 600 15.69 -9.14 9.18
CA VAL A 600 15.41 -8.08 10.15
C VAL A 600 15.20 -8.72 11.52
N TYR A 601 16.08 -8.43 12.46
CA TYR A 601 16.04 -9.02 13.79
C TYR A 601 15.09 -8.28 14.72
N ASP A 602 14.22 -9.03 15.38
CA ASP A 602 13.41 -8.55 16.50
C ASP A 602 13.52 -9.55 17.65
N SER A 603 14.22 -9.18 18.72
CA SER A 603 14.43 -10.04 19.87
C SER A 603 14.98 -11.43 19.47
N ASP A 604 14.21 -12.51 19.61
CA ASP A 604 14.57 -13.88 19.21
C ASP A 604 14.00 -14.31 17.85
N GLN A 605 13.38 -13.39 17.10
CA GLN A 605 12.75 -13.63 15.81
C GLN A 605 13.48 -12.92 14.67
N VAL A 606 13.26 -13.44 13.45
CA VAL A 606 13.78 -12.87 12.20
C VAL A 606 12.63 -12.72 11.23
N TYR A 607 12.50 -11.52 10.67
CA TYR A 607 11.46 -11.17 9.70
C TYR A 607 12.06 -10.77 8.36
N GLU A 608 11.27 -10.94 7.30
CA GLU A 608 11.44 -10.14 6.09
C GLU A 608 10.77 -8.78 6.30
N GLY A 609 11.48 -7.69 6.01
CA GLY A 609 10.96 -6.33 6.20
C GLY A 609 11.22 -5.43 5.00
N THR A 610 10.36 -4.44 4.83
CA THR A 610 10.45 -3.40 3.80
C THR A 610 10.61 -2.02 4.43
N PHE A 611 11.50 -1.22 3.87
CA PHE A 611 11.96 0.09 4.36
C PHE A 611 11.92 1.11 3.22
N CYS A 612 12.08 2.39 3.55
CA CYS A 612 12.41 3.43 2.59
C CYS A 612 13.93 3.63 2.57
N SER A 613 14.61 3.19 1.50
CA SER A 613 16.05 3.40 1.35
C SER A 613 16.37 4.87 1.05
N PRO A 614 17.63 5.31 1.26
CA PRO A 614 18.07 6.65 0.87
C PRO A 614 17.80 6.99 -0.60
N ALA A 615 17.96 6.01 -1.51
CA ALA A 615 17.61 6.19 -2.91
C ALA A 615 16.10 6.46 -3.09
N LEU A 616 15.23 5.68 -2.43
CA LEU A 616 13.78 5.89 -2.51
C LEU A 616 13.35 7.20 -1.84
N ALA A 617 13.99 7.61 -0.77
CA ALA A 617 13.79 8.91 -0.14
C ALA A 617 14.16 10.06 -1.09
N GLY A 618 15.28 9.92 -1.81
CA GLY A 618 15.67 10.84 -2.88
C GLY A 618 14.67 10.88 -4.04
N ASP A 619 14.16 9.72 -4.47
CA ASP A 619 13.13 9.64 -5.52
C ASP A 619 11.81 10.30 -5.10
N LYS A 620 11.38 10.10 -3.85
CA LYS A 620 10.19 10.77 -3.28
C LYS A 620 10.39 12.29 -3.19
N THR A 621 11.60 12.74 -2.86
CA THR A 621 11.97 14.16 -2.83
C THR A 621 11.94 14.77 -4.24
N ALA A 622 12.53 14.09 -5.23
CA ALA A 622 12.45 14.51 -6.62
C ALA A 622 10.99 14.54 -7.11
N TYR A 623 10.19 13.54 -6.75
CA TYR A 623 8.77 13.50 -7.07
C TYR A 623 8.02 14.71 -6.49
N ALA A 624 8.24 15.04 -5.22
CA ALA A 624 7.64 16.22 -4.59
C ALA A 624 8.02 17.52 -5.33
N LEU A 625 9.30 17.70 -5.67
CA LEU A 625 9.78 18.86 -6.44
C LEU A 625 9.17 18.93 -7.85
N PHE A 626 8.93 17.77 -8.48
CA PHE A 626 8.46 17.71 -9.87
C PHE A 626 6.94 17.82 -9.98
N SER A 627 6.20 17.39 -8.97
CA SER A 627 4.75 17.56 -8.87
C SER A 627 4.33 18.95 -8.40
N GLY A 628 5.24 19.71 -7.78
CA GLY A 628 4.93 20.98 -7.13
C GLY A 628 4.34 20.81 -5.73
N ALA A 629 4.60 19.66 -5.10
CA ALA A 629 4.22 19.43 -3.72
C ALA A 629 5.00 20.32 -2.75
N GLY A 630 4.43 20.57 -1.58
CA GLY A 630 5.05 21.43 -0.56
C GLY A 630 6.39 20.92 -0.05
N GLY A 631 6.60 19.60 -0.03
CA GLY A 631 7.80 19.06 0.56
C GLY A 631 7.85 17.56 0.74
N VAL A 632 8.71 17.14 1.66
CA VAL A 632 8.76 15.77 2.20
C VAL A 632 8.78 15.80 3.72
N MET A 633 8.34 14.71 4.34
CA MET A 633 8.31 14.55 5.79
C MET A 633 8.96 13.23 6.20
N VAL A 634 9.81 13.25 7.23
CA VAL A 634 10.50 12.06 7.76
C VAL A 634 9.90 11.61 9.09
N PHE A 635 9.43 10.37 9.13
CA PHE A 635 9.02 9.68 10.36
C PHE A 635 9.97 8.50 10.61
N ARG A 636 10.91 8.59 11.56
CA ARG A 636 11.28 9.74 12.38
C ARG A 636 12.80 9.77 12.58
N VAL A 637 13.37 10.89 13.01
CA VAL A 637 14.83 11.11 13.08
C VAL A 637 15.56 10.01 13.86
N ALA A 638 15.01 9.60 15.01
CA ALA A 638 15.61 8.57 15.86
C ALA A 638 15.72 7.19 15.21
N CYS A 639 14.98 6.94 14.13
CA CYS A 639 15.05 5.70 13.37
C CYS A 639 16.06 5.77 12.22
N ASP A 640 16.52 6.96 11.82
CA ASP A 640 17.50 7.11 10.75
C ASP A 640 18.94 6.95 11.24
N LYS A 641 19.84 6.52 10.37
CA LYS A 641 21.29 6.57 10.63
C LYS A 641 21.75 8.01 10.73
N THR A 642 22.80 8.27 11.53
CA THR A 642 23.42 9.59 11.59
C THR A 642 24.05 9.95 10.24
N MET A 643 24.12 11.24 9.92
CA MET A 643 24.46 11.71 8.57
C MET A 643 25.92 11.50 8.16
N ASP A 644 26.79 11.01 9.05
CA ASP A 644 28.12 10.50 8.69
C ASP A 644 28.06 9.13 8.01
N ASP A 645 26.93 8.41 8.11
CA ASP A 645 26.65 7.24 7.30
C ASP A 645 26.01 7.66 5.96
N PRO A 646 26.60 7.32 4.80
CA PRO A 646 26.01 7.63 3.50
C PRO A 646 24.66 6.93 3.26
N ASN A 647 24.31 5.94 4.07
CA ASN A 647 23.02 5.25 4.02
C ASN A 647 21.96 5.88 4.94
N SER A 648 22.19 7.08 5.48
CA SER A 648 21.12 7.87 6.11
C SER A 648 20.05 8.24 5.09
N VAL A 649 18.78 8.13 5.50
CA VAL A 649 17.62 8.59 4.73
C VAL A 649 17.72 10.10 4.48
N ALA A 650 18.14 10.88 5.48
CA ALA A 650 18.39 12.31 5.33
C ALA A 650 19.45 12.62 4.25
N CYS A 651 20.51 11.83 4.14
CA CYS A 651 21.49 11.96 3.05
C CYS A 651 20.85 11.70 1.67
N GLY A 652 19.89 10.77 1.58
CA GLY A 652 19.10 10.54 0.36
C GLY A 652 18.32 11.77 -0.10
N ILE A 653 17.65 12.43 0.85
CA ILE A 653 16.91 13.68 0.65
C ILE A 653 17.87 14.82 0.27
N GLU A 654 18.95 15.01 1.02
CA GLU A 654 19.97 16.04 0.77
C GLU A 654 20.58 15.92 -0.63
N ASN A 655 20.84 14.69 -1.08
CA ASN A 655 21.35 14.45 -2.44
C ASN A 655 20.35 14.89 -3.53
N ALA A 656 19.05 14.65 -3.35
CA ALA A 656 18.05 15.12 -4.30
C ALA A 656 17.93 16.65 -4.30
N LEU A 657 17.96 17.28 -3.11
CA LEU A 657 17.91 18.73 -2.97
C LEU A 657 19.12 19.41 -3.63
N LYS A 658 20.34 18.90 -3.41
CA LYS A 658 21.56 19.38 -4.08
C LYS A 658 21.53 19.25 -5.60
N ARG A 659 20.78 18.27 -6.13
CA ARG A 659 20.61 18.09 -7.59
C ARG A 659 19.64 19.09 -8.19
N TYR A 660 18.55 19.39 -7.48
CA TYR A 660 17.37 20.04 -8.07
C TYR A 660 16.98 21.38 -7.43
N VAL A 661 17.62 21.83 -6.36
CA VAL A 661 17.31 23.10 -5.70
C VAL A 661 18.51 24.03 -5.75
N ALA A 662 18.27 25.26 -6.21
CA ALA A 662 19.33 26.24 -6.35
C ALA A 662 19.84 26.73 -4.99
N ASN A 663 21.14 26.53 -4.72
CA ASN A 663 21.81 26.93 -3.48
C ASN A 663 21.20 26.31 -2.21
N TRP A 664 20.80 25.03 -2.28
CA TRP A 664 20.50 24.25 -1.08
C TRP A 664 21.73 24.15 -0.15
#